data_AF-A0A972YHV1-F1
#
_entry.id   AF-A0A972YHV1-F1
#
_cell.length_a   1.000
_cell.length_b   1.000
_cell.length_c   1.000
_cell.angle_alpha   90.00
_cell.angle_beta   90.00
_cell.angle_gamma   90.00
#
_symmetry.space_group_name_H-M   'P 1'
#
loop_
_entity.id
_entity.type
_entity.pdbx_description
1 polymer ?
#
loop_
_entity_poly.entity_id
_entity_poly.type
_entity_poly.pdbx_seq_one_letter_code
_entity_poly.pdbx_strand_id
1 'polypeptide(L)'
;MKYIQKTEVSLGIFFIEIKEAKLKILCSSPEDVVKHLISKKHISKTEHGGVIYETGPNAILLNDLNVQNLSFTNLCEFPVLQMLYRQGMIIPNHPNNDGHKPMLIGSTLQVDAQCEYIFKGNYGLRTIEEIESCGLSKKEASDLMKIKIKFAFGKIKETNELIEKKYLNDNIRIEIKNEVYMKRISFNIFEISYKDEHVIVDLNLEALAEYKSPYNLGFYDIKKDYFSVIHSGQGDGWALNSPSMSSVITYQGKIYLIDAGPNIKVILNALGIGLNDIEGIFHTHAHDDHFAGLTTLLQTDHKIKYYSTKLVRLSVFEKLSSLLSIEKSQFENYFDFHDLDFNTWNDIEGLEVKAVLSPHPIETNILFFRTFFEVDYVSYAHLADISSFKVLDSMLGENGVSVSYIQKVKDAYLTKVNLKKLDIGGGMIHGDAKDFENDQSSNIILAHTEKQEYSQIQKVIGSEASFGSVDVLVSSNKDYLRRDAFSYVRDAFDEVSIHEIERLLNCDIVTFNPGTIMLKEKSELKEVFLILSGTVEKISMFEQVSKYIYSGSFIGDDIALIDDLPENTYRTDSYVKALVIPKSVYMYFIKNNSLEESLEDKITKHDLLNRFDIFSESLSYQVQSKIVKSFTVLGFLKGEKITNTNDCLNLVIKGSVKKCLEKNKEKYETNIIHENDFFNEENILEENALLYEYSAHTDVEVYSIPKDIILNIPIVYWNLYNRYQKYVGNSYNI
;
A
#
# COMPACT_ATOMS: atom_id res chain seq x y z
N MET A 1 -5.71 31.08 30.30
CA MET A 1 -4.94 30.11 29.48
C MET A 1 -5.92 29.07 28.99
N LYS A 2 -5.80 28.59 27.75
CA LYS A 2 -6.66 27.48 27.30
C LYS A 2 -6.26 26.19 28.02
N TYR A 3 -7.22 25.45 28.54
CA TYR A 3 -7.00 24.13 29.13
C TYR A 3 -6.77 23.06 28.06
N ILE A 4 -7.46 23.18 26.93
CA ILE A 4 -7.31 22.26 25.78
C ILE A 4 -6.48 22.93 24.67
N GLN A 5 -5.34 22.33 24.34
CA GLN A 5 -4.50 22.76 23.22
C GLN A 5 -4.66 21.80 22.05
N LYS A 6 -5.26 22.27 20.94
CA LYS A 6 -5.37 21.53 19.67
C LYS A 6 -4.35 22.06 18.67
N THR A 7 -3.50 21.18 18.15
CA THR A 7 -2.52 21.49 17.10
C THR A 7 -2.75 20.56 15.91
N GLU A 8 -2.73 21.09 14.69
CA GLU A 8 -2.68 20.27 13.49
C GLU A 8 -1.23 19.90 13.20
N VAL A 9 -0.93 18.59 13.20
CA VAL A 9 0.42 18.06 12.99
C VAL A 9 0.71 17.98 11.49
N SER A 10 -0.26 17.46 10.74
CA SER A 10 -0.32 17.40 9.28
C SER A 10 -1.79 17.35 8.89
N LEU A 11 -2.09 17.39 7.58
CA LEU A 11 -3.45 17.36 7.07
C LEU A 11 -4.21 16.14 7.63
N GLY A 12 -5.32 16.37 8.33
CA GLY A 12 -6.15 15.32 8.95
C GLY A 12 -5.54 14.66 10.20
N ILE A 13 -4.41 15.16 10.72
CA ILE A 13 -3.75 14.64 11.93
C ILE A 13 -3.71 15.75 12.98
N PHE A 14 -4.30 15.49 14.15
CA PHE A 14 -4.31 16.46 15.25
C PHE A 14 -3.63 15.93 16.50
N PHE A 15 -3.05 16.83 17.28
CA PHE A 15 -2.50 16.55 18.59
C PHE A 15 -3.23 17.40 19.63
N ILE A 16 -3.82 16.74 20.63
CA ILE A 16 -4.54 17.39 21.74
C ILE A 16 -3.72 17.24 23.01
N GLU A 17 -3.40 18.36 23.66
CA GLU A 17 -2.73 18.36 24.97
C GLU A 17 -3.62 19.01 26.04
N ILE A 18 -3.86 18.28 27.13
CA ILE A 18 -4.55 18.75 28.34
C ILE A 18 -3.60 18.51 29.52
N LYS A 19 -2.78 19.52 29.84
CA LYS A 19 -1.65 19.39 30.78
C LYS A 19 -2.09 19.01 32.19
N GLU A 20 -3.15 19.62 32.71
CA GLU A 20 -3.67 19.35 34.05
C GLU A 20 -4.18 17.91 34.19
N ALA A 21 -4.78 17.37 33.13
CA ALA A 21 -5.26 15.98 33.08
C ALA A 21 -4.15 14.96 32.76
N LYS A 22 -2.93 15.41 32.45
CA LYS A 22 -1.80 14.58 31.95
C LYS A 22 -2.20 13.73 30.74
N LEU A 23 -2.98 14.31 29.83
CA LEU A 23 -3.51 13.62 28.65
C LEU A 23 -2.97 14.26 27.37
N LYS A 24 -2.42 13.43 26.49
CA LYS A 24 -1.89 13.80 25.17
C LYS A 24 -2.45 12.85 24.14
N ILE A 25 -3.36 13.32 23.29
CA ILE A 25 -4.11 12.48 22.35
C ILE A 25 -3.58 12.74 20.94
N LEU A 26 -3.11 11.68 20.28
CA LEU A 26 -2.93 11.64 18.84
C LEU A 26 -4.29 11.36 18.19
N CYS A 27 -4.79 12.24 17.33
CA CYS A 27 -6.04 12.04 16.61
C CYS A 27 -5.74 11.73 15.14
N SER A 28 -6.14 10.53 14.70
CA SER A 28 -5.68 9.85 13.48
C SER A 28 -4.22 9.41 13.53
N SER A 29 -3.92 8.27 12.91
CA SER A 29 -2.60 7.66 12.88
C SER A 29 -2.29 7.11 11.48
N PRO A 30 -2.19 7.95 10.44
CA PRO A 30 -1.83 7.47 9.11
C PRO A 30 -0.35 7.07 9.04
N GLU A 31 0.09 6.70 7.85
CA GLU A 31 1.48 6.34 7.55
C GLU A 31 2.49 7.36 8.08
N ASP A 32 3.59 6.87 8.65
CA ASP A 32 4.70 7.70 9.16
C ASP A 32 4.32 8.80 10.18
N VAL A 33 3.19 8.66 10.89
CA VAL A 33 2.74 9.66 11.88
C VAL A 33 3.78 9.94 12.97
N VAL A 34 4.60 8.95 13.34
CA VAL A 34 5.70 9.12 14.30
C VAL A 34 6.73 10.13 13.78
N LYS A 35 7.09 10.07 12.49
CA LYS A 35 8.02 11.03 11.86
C LYS A 35 7.43 12.43 11.86
N HIS A 36 6.13 12.57 11.59
CA HIS A 36 5.41 13.85 11.69
C HIS A 36 5.41 14.42 13.11
N LEU A 37 5.19 13.58 14.13
CA LEU A 37 5.22 14.00 15.52
C LEU A 37 6.63 14.42 15.98
N ILE A 38 7.68 13.74 15.52
CA ILE A 38 9.07 14.13 15.79
C ILE A 38 9.39 15.46 15.10
N SER A 39 9.03 15.64 13.82
CA SER A 39 9.31 16.87 13.07
C SER A 39 8.62 18.11 13.68
N LYS A 40 7.43 17.91 14.26
CA LYS A 40 6.67 18.94 15.01
C LYS A 40 7.04 19.05 16.49
N LYS A 41 8.02 18.27 16.98
CA LYS A 41 8.49 18.26 18.37
C LYS A 41 7.43 17.85 19.41
N HIS A 42 6.40 17.11 19.00
CA HIS A 42 5.49 16.44 19.94
C HIS A 42 6.13 15.17 20.53
N ILE A 43 7.01 14.53 19.75
CA ILE A 43 7.98 13.54 20.24
C ILE A 43 9.35 14.22 20.30
N SER A 44 10.03 14.12 21.44
CA SER A 44 11.36 14.71 21.67
C SER A 44 12.08 13.97 22.78
N LYS A 45 13.42 13.88 22.67
CA LYS A 45 14.26 13.29 23.73
C LYS A 45 14.24 14.19 24.96
N THR A 46 14.09 13.58 26.13
CA THR A 46 14.14 14.22 27.45
C THR A 46 14.92 13.32 28.42
N GLU A 47 15.37 13.88 29.53
CA GLU A 47 16.10 13.16 30.57
C GLU A 47 15.44 13.40 31.93
N HIS A 48 15.23 12.32 32.69
CA HIS A 48 14.79 12.40 34.09
C HIS A 48 15.49 11.34 34.91
N GLY A 49 16.17 11.75 36.00
CA GLY A 49 16.88 10.81 36.87
C GLY A 49 18.00 10.02 36.19
N GLY A 50 18.67 10.60 35.18
CA GLY A 50 19.74 9.93 34.42
C GLY A 50 19.26 8.97 33.33
N VAL A 51 17.94 8.85 33.12
CA VAL A 51 17.35 8.03 32.07
C VAL A 51 16.89 8.94 30.93
N ILE A 52 17.40 8.71 29.73
CA ILE A 52 16.99 9.38 28.50
C ILE A 52 15.84 8.60 27.88
N TYR A 53 14.72 9.26 27.62
CA TYR A 53 13.53 8.68 26.99
C TYR A 53 12.82 9.76 26.16
N GLU A 54 11.72 9.40 25.51
CA GLU A 54 10.98 10.32 24.66
C GLU A 54 9.70 10.84 25.31
N THR A 55 9.31 12.06 24.95
CA THR A 55 7.93 12.53 25.11
C THR A 55 7.05 11.97 24.00
N GLY A 56 5.72 12.10 24.13
CA GLY A 56 4.80 11.78 23.05
C GLY A 56 3.35 11.76 23.50
N PRO A 57 2.44 11.29 22.62
CA PRO A 57 1.07 10.99 23.00
C PRO A 57 1.01 9.85 24.03
N ASN A 58 -0.08 9.77 24.79
CA ASN A 58 -0.40 8.62 25.65
C ASN A 58 -1.81 8.06 25.40
N ALA A 59 -2.49 8.59 24.39
CA ALA A 59 -3.76 8.11 23.87
C ALA A 59 -3.82 8.29 22.35
N ILE A 60 -4.57 7.44 21.66
CA ILE A 60 -4.86 7.57 20.23
C ILE A 60 -6.39 7.59 20.04
N LEU A 61 -6.89 8.61 19.34
CA LEU A 61 -8.25 8.67 18.83
C LEU A 61 -8.26 8.16 17.39
N LEU A 62 -8.97 7.06 17.18
CA LEU A 62 -9.09 6.35 15.91
C LEU A 62 -10.11 7.01 14.98
N ASN A 63 -9.87 6.93 13.67
CA ASN A 63 -10.90 7.16 12.67
C ASN A 63 -11.96 6.06 12.72
N ASP A 64 -13.19 6.39 12.35
CA ASP A 64 -14.25 5.42 12.06
C ASP A 64 -13.97 4.65 10.76
N LEU A 65 -13.22 5.25 9.82
CA LEU A 65 -12.73 4.61 8.58
C LEU A 65 -11.38 3.94 8.77
N ASN A 66 -11.14 2.81 8.11
CA ASN A 66 -9.82 2.18 8.00
C ASN A 66 -8.95 2.83 6.91
N VAL A 67 -9.59 3.31 5.84
CA VAL A 67 -8.97 3.89 4.66
C VAL A 67 -9.74 5.13 4.23
N GLN A 68 -9.04 6.21 3.91
CA GLN A 68 -9.60 7.45 3.39
C GLN A 68 -8.72 7.95 2.25
N ASN A 69 -9.34 8.31 1.13
CA ASN A 69 -8.65 8.69 -0.11
C ASN A 69 -7.50 7.71 -0.43
N LEU A 70 -7.82 6.42 -0.37
CA LEU A 70 -6.95 5.29 -0.67
C LEU A 70 -5.73 5.09 0.26
N SER A 71 -5.64 5.83 1.37
CA SER A 71 -4.57 5.72 2.36
C SER A 71 -5.10 5.21 3.70
N PHE A 72 -4.28 4.47 4.45
CA PHE A 72 -4.63 4.03 5.81
C PHE A 72 -4.76 5.21 6.78
N THR A 73 -5.69 5.10 7.71
CA THR A 73 -6.00 6.17 8.70
C THR A 73 -5.60 5.81 10.14
N ASN A 74 -5.44 4.51 10.43
CA ASN A 74 -5.28 3.91 11.75
C ASN A 74 -4.11 2.87 11.78
N LEU A 75 -2.87 3.28 11.50
CA LEU A 75 -1.64 2.51 11.69
C LEU A 75 -1.06 2.78 13.09
N CYS A 76 -1.57 2.10 14.11
CA CYS A 76 -1.23 2.39 15.51
C CYS A 76 0.00 1.64 16.05
N GLU A 77 0.62 0.72 15.30
CA GLU A 77 1.72 -0.12 15.82
C GLU A 77 2.87 0.77 16.32
N PHE A 78 3.40 1.63 15.45
CA PHE A 78 4.59 2.41 15.78
C PHE A 78 4.34 3.49 16.85
N PRO A 79 3.21 4.23 16.84
CA PRO A 79 2.85 5.09 17.95
C PRO A 79 2.74 4.34 19.29
N VAL A 80 2.18 3.14 19.29
CA VAL A 80 2.07 2.32 20.51
C VAL A 80 3.45 1.81 20.94
N LEU A 81 4.29 1.31 20.03
CA LEU A 81 5.67 0.92 20.33
C LEU A 81 6.47 2.09 20.89
N GLN A 82 6.27 3.29 20.36
CA GLN A 82 6.88 4.51 20.86
C GLN A 82 6.43 4.80 22.31
N MET A 83 5.13 4.69 22.62
CA MET A 83 4.62 4.85 23.99
C MET A 83 5.17 3.80 24.96
N LEU A 84 5.13 2.52 24.56
CA LEU A 84 5.54 1.41 25.42
C LEU A 84 7.04 1.45 25.71
N TYR A 85 7.88 1.56 24.67
CA TYR A 85 9.31 1.33 24.77
C TYR A 85 10.14 2.62 24.75
N ARG A 86 9.86 3.58 23.86
CA ARG A 86 10.69 4.80 23.74
C ARG A 86 10.32 5.87 24.76
N GLN A 87 9.05 5.97 25.14
CA GLN A 87 8.64 6.72 26.34
C GLN A 87 8.81 5.89 27.62
N GLY A 88 8.95 4.57 27.52
CA GLY A 88 9.19 3.65 28.62
C GLY A 88 7.99 3.43 29.55
N MET A 89 6.75 3.55 29.06
CA MET A 89 5.53 3.37 29.87
C MET A 89 5.38 1.93 30.41
N ILE A 90 6.00 0.93 29.78
CA ILE A 90 5.95 -0.47 30.25
C ILE A 90 7.26 -0.99 30.82
N ILE A 91 8.36 -0.21 30.70
CA ILE A 91 9.67 -0.65 31.14
C ILE A 91 9.72 -0.64 32.68
N PRO A 92 10.02 -1.77 33.34
CA PRO A 92 10.09 -1.82 34.80
C PRO A 92 11.10 -0.82 35.37
N ASN A 93 10.73 -0.13 36.46
CA ASN A 93 11.52 0.91 37.13
C ASN A 93 11.89 2.13 36.26
N HIS A 94 11.27 2.29 35.09
CA HIS A 94 11.46 3.46 34.24
C HIS A 94 10.73 4.67 34.84
N PRO A 95 11.29 5.91 34.81
CA PRO A 95 10.68 7.08 35.43
C PRO A 95 9.29 7.44 34.87
N ASN A 96 8.99 7.02 33.65
CA ASN A 96 7.70 7.25 32.98
C ASN A 96 6.75 6.04 33.07
N ASN A 97 7.14 4.96 33.76
CA ASN A 97 6.24 3.86 34.08
C ASN A 97 5.53 4.20 35.40
N ASP A 98 4.42 4.91 35.30
CA ASP A 98 3.58 5.33 36.44
C ASP A 98 2.39 4.38 36.69
N GLY A 99 2.40 3.20 36.06
CA GLY A 99 1.35 2.19 36.13
C GLY A 99 0.18 2.39 35.17
N HIS A 100 0.12 3.51 34.43
CA HIS A 100 -0.92 3.73 33.43
C HIS A 100 -0.54 3.13 32.07
N LYS A 101 -1.54 2.62 31.37
CA LYS A 101 -1.40 2.10 30.02
C LYS A 101 -1.66 3.20 28.99
N PRO A 102 -1.06 3.12 27.79
CA PRO A 102 -1.56 3.80 26.61
C PRO A 102 -3.05 3.53 26.38
N MET A 103 -3.78 4.50 25.83
CA MET A 103 -5.21 4.35 25.52
C MET A 103 -5.48 4.31 24.02
N LEU A 104 -6.39 3.42 23.59
CA LEU A 104 -7.06 3.49 22.29
C LEU A 104 -8.50 3.94 22.49
N ILE A 105 -8.92 4.93 21.71
CA ILE A 105 -10.22 5.59 21.81
C ILE A 105 -10.89 5.57 20.44
N GLY A 106 -12.10 5.04 20.33
CA GLY A 106 -12.83 4.94 19.06
C GLY A 106 -14.06 4.06 19.17
N SER A 107 -14.71 3.75 18.04
CA SER A 107 -15.81 2.77 18.03
C SER A 107 -15.33 1.38 18.49
N THR A 108 -16.24 0.54 19.00
CA THR A 108 -15.89 -0.84 19.39
C THR A 108 -15.17 -1.59 18.28
N LEU A 109 -15.70 -1.50 17.05
CA LEU A 109 -15.13 -2.15 15.87
C LEU A 109 -13.67 -1.72 15.64
N GLN A 110 -13.41 -0.41 15.65
CA GLN A 110 -12.08 0.14 15.37
C GLN A 110 -11.09 -0.18 16.49
N VAL A 111 -11.50 -0.05 17.75
CA VAL A 111 -10.63 -0.33 18.91
C VAL A 111 -10.23 -1.80 18.96
N ASP A 112 -11.18 -2.72 18.73
CA ASP A 112 -10.88 -4.15 18.77
C ASP A 112 -10.04 -4.60 17.56
N ALA A 113 -10.35 -4.10 16.35
CA ALA A 113 -9.53 -4.33 15.16
C ALA A 113 -8.08 -3.86 15.34
N GLN A 114 -7.88 -2.66 15.89
CA GLN A 114 -6.55 -2.14 16.18
C GLN A 114 -5.81 -2.96 17.25
N CYS A 115 -6.52 -3.56 18.20
CA CYS A 115 -5.89 -4.42 19.19
C CYS A 115 -5.35 -5.72 18.58
N GLU A 116 -6.09 -6.32 17.65
CA GLU A 116 -5.63 -7.47 16.87
C GLU A 116 -4.44 -7.10 15.97
N TYR A 117 -4.55 -5.98 15.26
CA TYR A 117 -3.48 -5.46 14.42
C TYR A 117 -2.18 -5.19 15.19
N ILE A 118 -2.24 -4.55 16.36
CA ILE A 118 -1.07 -4.31 17.23
C ILE A 118 -0.51 -5.62 17.78
N PHE A 119 -1.37 -6.58 18.14
CA PHE A 119 -0.90 -7.90 18.56
C PHE A 119 -0.07 -8.55 17.46
N LYS A 120 -0.59 -8.56 16.22
CA LYS A 120 0.10 -9.12 15.05
C LYS A 120 1.37 -8.35 14.70
N GLY A 121 1.40 -7.03 14.88
CA GLY A 121 2.63 -6.24 14.73
C GLY A 121 3.71 -6.60 15.75
N ASN A 122 3.32 -6.86 17.01
CA ASN A 122 4.28 -7.23 18.06
C ASN A 122 4.77 -8.68 17.97
N TYR A 123 3.88 -9.60 17.56
CA TYR A 123 4.08 -11.03 17.77
C TYR A 123 3.71 -11.90 16.57
N GLY A 124 3.22 -11.38 15.45
CA GLY A 124 2.90 -12.17 14.26
C GLY A 124 1.90 -13.30 14.53
N LEU A 125 2.19 -14.52 14.05
CA LEU A 125 1.36 -15.70 14.30
C LEU A 125 1.30 -16.07 15.79
N ARG A 126 0.10 -16.40 16.28
CA ARG A 126 -0.25 -16.61 17.68
C ARG A 126 0.20 -17.96 18.22
N THR A 127 0.08 -19.02 17.44
CA THR A 127 0.23 -20.40 17.95
C THR A 127 1.16 -21.26 17.10
N ILE A 128 1.59 -22.39 17.68
CA ILE A 128 2.40 -23.38 16.97
C ILE A 128 1.60 -23.98 15.82
N GLU A 129 0.30 -24.20 16.00
CA GLU A 129 -0.60 -24.75 14.98
C GLU A 129 -0.74 -23.81 13.77
N GLU A 130 -0.82 -22.50 13.99
CA GLU A 130 -0.80 -21.51 12.90
C GLU A 130 0.51 -21.63 12.10
N ILE A 131 1.65 -21.74 12.78
CA ILE A 131 2.97 -21.90 12.14
C ILE A 131 3.08 -23.24 11.38
N GLU A 132 2.62 -24.34 11.96
CA GLU A 132 2.60 -25.66 11.32
C GLU A 132 1.73 -25.66 10.05
N SER A 133 0.60 -24.93 10.04
CA SER A 133 -0.28 -24.80 8.87
C SER A 133 0.40 -24.13 7.66
N CYS A 134 1.51 -23.42 7.90
CA CYS A 134 2.36 -22.81 6.89
C CYS A 134 3.36 -23.79 6.24
N GLY A 135 3.37 -25.06 6.67
CA GLY A 135 4.24 -26.11 6.11
C GLY A 135 5.53 -26.36 6.89
N LEU A 136 5.72 -25.71 8.04
CA LEU A 136 6.85 -25.98 8.94
C LEU A 136 6.61 -27.27 9.74
N SER A 137 7.67 -28.02 10.01
CA SER A 137 7.58 -29.16 10.93
C SER A 137 7.30 -28.70 12.36
N LYS A 138 6.72 -29.58 13.17
CA LYS A 138 6.47 -29.33 14.60
C LYS A 138 7.70 -28.85 15.37
N LYS A 139 8.88 -29.36 15.01
CA LYS A 139 10.14 -28.92 15.62
C LYS A 139 10.47 -27.48 15.24
N GLU A 140 10.39 -27.15 13.95
CA GLU A 140 10.66 -25.78 13.46
C GLU A 140 9.67 -24.78 14.04
N ALA A 141 8.38 -25.14 14.08
CA ALA A 141 7.34 -24.31 14.69
C ALA A 141 7.57 -24.09 16.19
N SER A 142 7.98 -25.14 16.91
CA SER A 142 8.34 -25.02 18.33
C SER A 142 9.57 -24.15 18.55
N ASP A 143 10.61 -24.29 17.74
CA ASP A 143 11.82 -23.47 17.85
C ASP A 143 11.53 -22.00 17.50
N LEU A 144 10.70 -21.73 16.49
CA LEU A 144 10.24 -20.38 16.17
C LEU A 144 9.42 -19.77 17.32
N MET A 145 8.50 -20.54 17.94
CA MET A 145 7.73 -20.05 19.08
C MET A 145 8.62 -19.69 20.28
N LYS A 146 9.69 -20.45 20.55
CA LYS A 146 10.67 -20.09 21.60
C LYS A 146 11.37 -18.77 21.31
N ILE A 147 11.75 -18.53 20.05
CA ILE A 147 12.34 -17.25 19.60
C ILE A 147 11.35 -16.11 19.88
N LYS A 148 10.10 -16.26 19.46
CA LYS A 148 9.04 -15.25 19.66
C LYS A 148 8.82 -14.95 21.15
N ILE A 149 8.74 -15.99 21.99
CA ILE A 149 8.61 -15.84 23.45
C ILE A 149 9.82 -15.12 24.05
N LYS A 150 11.03 -15.38 23.53
CA LYS A 150 12.25 -14.69 23.99
C LYS A 150 12.20 -13.20 23.68
N PHE A 151 11.77 -12.82 22.47
CA PHE A 151 11.53 -11.42 22.10
C PHE A 151 10.40 -10.78 22.92
N ALA A 152 9.38 -11.55 23.27
CA ALA A 152 8.30 -11.13 24.17
C ALA A 152 8.70 -11.13 25.66
N PHE A 153 10.00 -11.15 25.98
CA PHE A 153 10.52 -11.14 27.35
C PHE A 153 9.94 -12.27 28.24
N GLY A 154 9.73 -13.44 27.66
CA GLY A 154 9.28 -14.65 28.35
C GLY A 154 7.77 -14.89 28.34
N LYS A 155 6.95 -13.93 27.87
CA LYS A 155 5.50 -14.12 27.74
C LYS A 155 4.92 -13.23 26.64
N ILE A 156 4.24 -13.84 25.67
CA ILE A 156 3.36 -13.12 24.74
C ILE A 156 2.16 -12.58 25.53
N LYS A 157 1.96 -11.27 25.46
CA LYS A 157 0.87 -10.56 26.18
C LYS A 157 -0.24 -10.23 25.21
N GLU A 158 -1.49 -10.40 25.65
CA GLU A 158 -2.62 -9.88 24.90
C GLU A 158 -2.61 -8.35 24.91
N THR A 159 -3.12 -7.71 23.85
CA THR A 159 -3.08 -6.24 23.73
C THR A 159 -3.78 -5.53 24.90
N ASN A 160 -4.82 -6.14 25.48
CA ASN A 160 -5.50 -5.62 26.69
C ASN A 160 -4.59 -5.58 27.94
N GLU A 161 -3.55 -6.40 27.99
CA GLU A 161 -2.53 -6.32 29.06
C GLU A 161 -1.63 -5.09 28.88
N LEU A 162 -1.52 -4.56 27.65
CA LEU A 162 -0.63 -3.46 27.27
C LEU A 162 -1.35 -2.12 27.12
N ILE A 163 -2.62 -2.14 26.69
CA ILE A 163 -3.39 -0.97 26.26
C ILE A 163 -4.73 -0.93 27.00
N GLU A 164 -5.17 0.27 27.38
CA GLU A 164 -6.52 0.54 27.88
C GLU A 164 -7.46 0.91 26.72
N LYS A 165 -8.65 0.31 26.72
CA LYS A 165 -9.68 0.53 25.68
C LYS A 165 -10.72 1.53 26.16
N LYS A 166 -11.07 2.50 25.31
CA LYS A 166 -12.19 3.43 25.52
C LYS A 166 -13.11 3.43 24.30
N TYR A 167 -14.32 2.93 24.50
CA TYR A 167 -15.29 2.80 23.42
C TYR A 167 -16.19 4.03 23.31
N LEU A 168 -16.16 4.69 22.16
CA LEU A 168 -17.05 5.78 21.78
C LEU A 168 -18.16 5.26 20.88
N ASN A 169 -19.19 4.70 21.51
CA ASN A 169 -20.40 4.25 20.84
C ASN A 169 -21.48 5.35 20.87
N ASP A 170 -22.45 5.24 19.98
CA ASP A 170 -23.25 6.35 19.43
C ASP A 170 -23.70 7.43 20.43
N ASN A 171 -23.17 8.63 20.22
CA ASN A 171 -23.56 9.89 20.88
C ASN A 171 -23.55 9.85 22.42
N ILE A 172 -22.87 8.89 23.03
CA ILE A 172 -22.71 8.80 24.48
C ILE A 172 -21.43 9.55 24.87
N ARG A 173 -21.57 10.48 25.81
CA ARG A 173 -20.44 11.17 26.44
C ARG A 173 -19.84 10.25 27.50
N ILE A 174 -18.55 9.94 27.39
CA ILE A 174 -17.83 9.12 28.37
C ILE A 174 -16.65 9.89 28.96
N GLU A 175 -16.24 9.53 30.17
CA GLU A 175 -15.00 10.03 30.76
C GLU A 175 -13.81 9.22 30.22
N ILE A 176 -12.82 9.93 29.69
CA ILE A 176 -11.57 9.36 29.18
C ILE A 176 -10.54 9.25 30.30
N LYS A 177 -10.22 10.38 30.95
CA LYS A 177 -9.23 10.45 32.04
C LYS A 177 -9.35 11.79 32.77
N ASN A 178 -9.30 11.79 34.11
CA ASN A 178 -9.19 12.99 34.94
C ASN A 178 -10.16 14.11 34.53
N GLU A 179 -11.47 13.81 34.49
CA GLU A 179 -12.55 14.75 34.12
C GLU A 179 -12.52 15.24 32.65
N VAL A 180 -11.68 14.65 31.79
CA VAL A 180 -11.77 14.85 30.33
C VAL A 180 -12.84 13.92 29.80
N TYR A 181 -13.83 14.48 29.11
CA TYR A 181 -14.91 13.74 28.48
C TYR A 181 -14.82 13.81 26.96
N MET A 182 -15.19 12.73 26.29
CA MET A 182 -15.23 12.67 24.84
C MET A 182 -16.58 12.10 24.36
N LYS A 183 -17.01 12.56 23.19
CA LYS A 183 -18.27 12.17 22.55
C LYS A 183 -18.07 12.10 21.03
N ARG A 184 -18.48 11.00 20.40
CA ARG A 184 -18.63 10.91 18.94
C ARG A 184 -19.93 11.59 18.56
N ILE A 185 -19.88 12.72 17.85
CA ILE A 185 -21.06 13.53 17.52
C ILE A 185 -21.56 13.33 16.08
N SER A 186 -20.67 12.90 15.19
CA SER A 186 -20.99 12.47 13.83
C SER A 186 -19.90 11.51 13.35
N PHE A 187 -20.06 10.99 12.13
CA PHE A 187 -19.07 10.13 11.50
C PHE A 187 -17.71 10.86 11.40
N ASN A 188 -16.66 10.29 11.98
CA ASN A 188 -15.32 10.88 12.08
C ASN A 188 -15.25 12.25 12.78
N ILE A 189 -16.30 12.68 13.48
CA ILE A 189 -16.34 13.98 14.18
C ILE A 189 -16.55 13.76 15.68
N PHE A 190 -15.60 14.25 16.48
CA PHE A 190 -15.53 14.02 17.92
C PHE A 190 -15.47 15.34 18.69
N GLU A 191 -16.21 15.42 19.78
CA GLU A 191 -16.13 16.50 20.76
C GLU A 191 -15.31 16.05 21.96
N ILE A 192 -14.32 16.87 22.35
CA ILE A 192 -13.50 16.68 23.56
C ILE A 192 -13.79 17.86 24.48
N SER A 193 -14.11 17.58 25.75
CA SER A 193 -14.45 18.60 26.75
C SER A 193 -13.69 18.40 28.06
N TYR A 194 -13.28 19.51 28.67
CA TYR A 194 -12.61 19.55 29.96
C TYR A 194 -12.92 20.88 30.65
N LYS A 195 -13.46 20.81 31.87
CA LYS A 195 -14.02 21.97 32.58
C LYS A 195 -15.06 22.71 31.72
N ASP A 196 -14.87 24.01 31.49
CA ASP A 196 -15.72 24.88 30.67
C ASP A 196 -15.30 24.96 29.20
N GLU A 197 -14.24 24.24 28.80
CA GLU A 197 -13.75 24.21 27.42
C GLU A 197 -14.17 22.95 26.66
N HIS A 198 -14.41 23.12 25.36
CA HIS A 198 -14.58 22.01 24.42
C HIS A 198 -13.92 22.32 23.07
N VAL A 199 -13.58 21.28 22.32
CA VAL A 199 -13.04 21.37 20.96
C VAL A 199 -13.63 20.26 20.10
N ILE A 200 -13.85 20.57 18.82
CA ILE A 200 -14.24 19.58 17.81
C ILE A 200 -13.01 19.12 17.04
N VAL A 201 -12.91 17.81 16.86
CA VAL A 201 -11.92 17.13 16.02
C VAL A 201 -12.67 16.49 14.88
N ASP A 202 -12.44 16.98 13.67
CA ASP A 202 -12.97 16.42 12.42
C ASP A 202 -11.82 15.71 11.72
N LEU A 203 -11.94 14.39 11.52
CA LEU A 203 -10.92 13.57 10.88
C LEU A 203 -11.23 13.29 9.40
N ASN A 204 -12.32 13.86 8.86
CA ASN A 204 -12.63 13.73 7.44
C ASN A 204 -11.63 14.53 6.60
N LEU A 205 -11.16 13.93 5.52
CA LEU A 205 -10.41 14.61 4.47
C LEU A 205 -11.37 15.08 3.38
N GLU A 206 -11.06 16.24 2.79
CA GLU A 206 -11.76 16.69 1.59
C GLU A 206 -11.56 15.71 0.42
N ALA A 207 -12.39 15.81 -0.61
CA ALA A 207 -12.20 15.03 -1.83
C ALA A 207 -10.80 15.31 -2.41
N LEU A 208 -10.08 14.25 -2.82
CA LEU A 208 -8.73 14.32 -3.38
C LEU A 208 -7.60 14.75 -2.42
N ALA A 209 -7.90 15.04 -1.15
CA ALA A 209 -6.85 15.34 -0.17
C ALA A 209 -6.06 14.08 0.20
N GLU A 210 -4.73 14.15 0.13
CA GLU A 210 -3.83 13.04 0.52
C GLU A 210 -3.07 13.37 1.80
N TYR A 211 -2.79 12.34 2.62
CA TYR A 211 -1.86 12.49 3.74
C TYR A 211 -0.47 12.83 3.20
N LYS A 212 0.20 13.81 3.84
CA LYS A 212 1.51 14.28 3.38
C LYS A 212 2.63 13.34 3.82
N SER A 213 3.56 13.06 2.91
CA SER A 213 4.84 12.44 3.27
C SER A 213 5.64 13.34 4.23
N PRO A 214 6.36 12.77 5.22
CA PRO A 214 7.20 13.55 6.14
C PRO A 214 8.53 14.02 5.51
N TYR A 215 8.86 13.52 4.32
CA TYR A 215 10.09 13.83 3.60
C TYR A 215 9.81 14.28 2.16
N ASN A 216 10.77 14.98 1.55
CA ASN A 216 10.75 15.34 0.14
C ASN A 216 11.85 14.58 -0.57
N LEU A 217 11.52 13.97 -1.71
CA LEU A 217 12.46 13.19 -2.52
C LEU A 217 12.78 13.93 -3.81
N GLY A 218 14.03 13.81 -4.28
CA GLY A 218 14.39 14.23 -5.63
C GLY A 218 13.80 13.28 -6.67
N PHE A 219 13.57 13.77 -7.88
CA PHE A 219 13.16 12.93 -9.00
C PHE A 219 14.38 12.33 -9.71
N TYR A 220 14.28 11.05 -10.11
CA TYR A 220 15.33 10.30 -10.78
C TYR A 220 14.81 9.65 -12.07
N ASP A 221 15.59 9.75 -13.14
CA ASP A 221 15.37 9.00 -14.37
C ASP A 221 16.06 7.64 -14.27
N ILE A 222 15.32 6.63 -13.82
CA ILE A 222 15.84 5.26 -13.65
C ILE A 222 15.75 4.49 -14.96
N LYS A 223 16.82 3.77 -15.31
CA LYS A 223 16.88 2.91 -16.50
C LYS A 223 16.51 1.48 -16.17
N LYS A 224 15.85 0.81 -17.11
CA LYS A 224 15.54 -0.62 -17.04
C LYS A 224 16.78 -1.43 -17.46
N ASP A 225 17.53 -1.96 -16.49
CA ASP A 225 18.70 -2.84 -16.72
C ASP A 225 18.34 -4.34 -16.70
N TYR A 226 19.32 -5.21 -17.01
CA TYR A 226 19.09 -6.66 -17.01
C TYR A 226 18.98 -7.22 -15.59
N PHE A 227 19.89 -6.86 -14.69
CA PHE A 227 19.77 -7.13 -13.26
C PHE A 227 20.37 -5.96 -12.49
N SER A 228 19.55 -5.21 -11.76
CA SER A 228 20.00 -4.08 -10.95
C SER A 228 19.17 -3.93 -9.69
N VAL A 229 19.74 -3.26 -8.70
CA VAL A 229 19.09 -2.92 -7.44
C VAL A 229 19.07 -1.40 -7.29
N ILE A 230 17.86 -0.84 -7.22
CA ILE A 230 17.61 0.57 -6.95
C ILE A 230 17.33 0.71 -5.46
N HIS A 231 18.00 1.64 -4.82
CA HIS A 231 17.88 1.89 -3.39
C HIS A 231 16.74 2.86 -3.10
N SER A 232 15.56 2.32 -2.82
CA SER A 232 14.32 3.09 -2.58
C SER A 232 14.15 3.56 -1.13
N GLY A 233 14.89 3.01 -0.18
CA GLY A 233 14.92 3.50 1.21
C GLY A 233 15.98 2.85 2.07
N GLN A 234 16.40 3.53 3.14
CA GLN A 234 17.49 3.09 4.04
C GLN A 234 17.17 3.32 5.52
N GLY A 235 16.09 4.03 5.85
CA GLY A 235 15.73 4.34 7.21
C GLY A 235 15.04 3.19 7.93
N ASP A 236 14.86 3.33 9.23
CA ASP A 236 13.86 2.59 10.00
C ASP A 236 12.57 3.43 10.12
N GLY A 237 11.60 2.93 10.89
CA GLY A 237 10.37 3.65 11.25
C GLY A 237 10.53 5.04 11.88
N TRP A 238 11.72 5.39 12.38
CA TRP A 238 12.00 6.65 13.08
C TRP A 238 12.90 7.59 12.29
N ALA A 239 13.41 7.16 11.14
CA ALA A 239 14.24 7.97 10.26
C ALA A 239 13.45 9.10 9.59
N LEU A 240 13.63 10.33 10.07
CA LEU A 240 12.82 11.51 9.68
C LEU A 240 12.81 11.83 8.18
N ASN A 241 13.98 11.73 7.54
CA ASN A 241 14.22 12.32 6.21
C ASN A 241 14.41 11.27 5.12
N SER A 242 14.15 10.00 5.43
CA SER A 242 14.39 8.90 4.49
C SER A 242 13.24 7.91 4.53
N PRO A 243 12.88 7.33 3.38
CA PRO A 243 12.02 6.17 3.34
C PRO A 243 12.62 5.00 4.12
N SER A 244 11.73 4.16 4.63
CA SER A 244 12.09 2.92 5.30
C SER A 244 12.85 1.97 4.37
N MET A 245 13.68 1.10 4.95
CA MET A 245 14.50 0.14 4.22
C MET A 245 13.65 -0.66 3.24
N SER A 246 13.93 -0.46 1.96
CA SER A 246 13.29 -1.15 0.85
C SER A 246 14.23 -1.10 -0.35
N SER A 247 13.97 -1.94 -1.35
CA SER A 247 14.72 -1.91 -2.60
C SER A 247 13.78 -2.18 -3.78
N VAL A 248 14.18 -1.75 -4.98
CA VAL A 248 13.53 -2.16 -6.22
C VAL A 248 14.52 -2.94 -7.07
N ILE A 249 14.15 -4.16 -7.49
CA ILE A 249 14.92 -4.95 -8.44
C ILE A 249 14.40 -4.67 -9.83
N THR A 250 15.30 -4.35 -10.76
CA THR A 250 15.00 -4.55 -12.18
C THR A 250 15.60 -5.87 -12.62
N TYR A 251 14.78 -6.76 -13.18
CA TYR A 251 15.24 -8.00 -13.81
C TYR A 251 14.62 -8.17 -15.19
N GLN A 252 15.46 -8.30 -16.22
CA GLN A 252 15.05 -8.32 -17.63
C GLN A 252 14.07 -7.20 -18.00
N GLY A 253 14.30 -6.00 -17.45
CA GLY A 253 13.42 -4.84 -17.62
C GLY A 253 12.06 -4.88 -16.91
N LYS A 254 11.75 -5.96 -16.18
CA LYS A 254 10.61 -6.01 -15.26
C LYS A 254 11.00 -5.41 -13.90
N ILE A 255 10.05 -4.80 -13.21
CA ILE A 255 10.27 -4.10 -11.94
C ILE A 255 9.62 -4.89 -10.80
N TYR A 256 10.42 -5.21 -9.79
CA TYR A 256 9.97 -5.90 -8.59
C TYR A 256 10.30 -5.09 -7.34
N LEU A 257 9.34 -4.95 -6.43
CA LEU A 257 9.59 -4.33 -5.13
C LEU A 257 10.14 -5.37 -4.15
N ILE A 258 11.00 -4.94 -3.23
CA ILE A 258 11.28 -5.64 -1.98
C ILE A 258 10.74 -4.76 -0.86
N ASP A 259 9.65 -5.25 -0.26
CA ASP A 259 8.79 -4.54 0.68
C ASP A 259 8.06 -3.31 0.09
N ALA A 260 6.94 -2.97 0.70
CA ALA A 260 6.13 -1.80 0.36
C ALA A 260 5.87 -1.00 1.64
N GLY A 261 6.86 -0.23 2.06
CA GLY A 261 6.77 0.64 3.23
C GLY A 261 5.87 1.87 3.03
N PRO A 262 5.79 2.73 4.06
CA PRO A 262 5.02 3.98 4.03
C PRO A 262 5.35 4.87 2.82
N ASN A 263 4.35 5.54 2.28
CA ASN A 263 4.42 6.50 1.18
C ASN A 263 5.01 5.91 -0.12
N ILE A 264 4.75 4.62 -0.42
CA ILE A 264 5.31 3.95 -1.60
C ILE A 264 4.95 4.66 -2.92
N LYS A 265 3.75 5.27 -3.04
CA LYS A 265 3.38 6.12 -4.19
C LYS A 265 4.38 7.25 -4.42
N VAL A 266 4.75 7.97 -3.36
CA VAL A 266 5.71 9.09 -3.42
C VAL A 266 7.11 8.59 -3.79
N ILE A 267 7.50 7.43 -3.25
CA ILE A 267 8.79 6.78 -3.53
C ILE A 267 8.90 6.40 -5.00
N LEU A 268 7.90 5.68 -5.53
CA LEU A 268 7.90 5.20 -6.92
C LEU A 268 7.83 6.36 -7.92
N ASN A 269 6.99 7.34 -7.65
CA ASN A 269 6.89 8.54 -8.47
C ASN A 269 8.24 9.31 -8.51
N ALA A 270 8.91 9.45 -7.37
CA ALA A 270 10.25 10.04 -7.32
C ALA A 270 11.29 9.23 -8.12
N LEU A 271 11.12 7.91 -8.28
CA LEU A 271 11.98 7.05 -9.09
C LEU A 271 11.58 7.00 -10.59
N GLY A 272 10.52 7.70 -10.99
CA GLY A 272 9.99 7.62 -12.36
C GLY A 272 9.33 6.28 -12.67
N ILE A 273 8.82 5.58 -11.65
CA ILE A 273 8.16 4.28 -11.77
C ILE A 273 6.66 4.49 -11.50
N GLY A 274 5.82 4.19 -12.49
CA GLY A 274 4.37 4.20 -12.32
C GLY A 274 3.88 2.95 -11.57
N LEU A 275 2.71 3.00 -10.95
CA LEU A 275 2.15 1.83 -10.25
C LEU A 275 1.94 0.65 -11.19
N ASN A 276 1.53 0.90 -12.44
CA ASN A 276 1.36 -0.15 -13.43
C ASN A 276 2.69 -0.68 -14.03
N ASP A 277 3.84 -0.09 -13.69
CA ASP A 277 5.15 -0.61 -14.09
C ASP A 277 5.59 -1.82 -13.23
N ILE A 278 4.91 -2.06 -12.10
CA ILE A 278 5.29 -3.07 -11.10
C ILE A 278 4.80 -4.46 -11.54
N GLU A 279 5.74 -5.39 -11.74
CA GLU A 279 5.41 -6.78 -12.03
C GLU A 279 5.06 -7.57 -10.76
N GLY A 280 5.77 -7.31 -9.66
CA GLY A 280 5.64 -8.08 -8.44
C GLY A 280 6.28 -7.46 -7.21
N ILE A 281 5.99 -8.04 -6.06
CA ILE A 281 6.57 -7.69 -4.76
C ILE A 281 7.13 -8.93 -4.09
N PHE A 282 8.34 -8.82 -3.57
CA PHE A 282 8.93 -9.73 -2.61
C PHE A 282 8.75 -9.16 -1.20
N HIS A 283 8.13 -9.91 -0.29
CA HIS A 283 7.88 -9.40 1.06
C HIS A 283 8.75 -10.09 2.10
N THR A 284 9.40 -9.29 2.96
CA THR A 284 10.30 -9.78 4.00
C THR A 284 9.57 -10.11 5.30
N HIS A 285 8.72 -9.21 5.80
CA HIS A 285 7.97 -9.33 7.06
C HIS A 285 6.88 -8.25 7.19
N ALA A 286 6.10 -8.28 8.28
CA ALA A 286 4.86 -7.52 8.41
C ALA A 286 4.92 -6.23 9.26
N HIS A 287 6.10 -5.67 9.59
CA HIS A 287 6.15 -4.39 10.33
C HIS A 287 5.68 -3.21 9.47
N ASP A 288 5.12 -2.17 10.08
CA ASP A 288 4.51 -1.04 9.36
C ASP A 288 5.45 -0.37 8.36
N ASP A 289 6.74 -0.28 8.68
CA ASP A 289 7.76 0.30 7.81
C ASP A 289 8.11 -0.53 6.56
N HIS A 290 7.63 -1.78 6.49
CA HIS A 290 7.81 -2.69 5.35
C HIS A 290 6.50 -3.05 4.63
N PHE A 291 5.35 -2.81 5.28
CA PHE A 291 4.04 -3.30 4.85
C PHE A 291 3.01 -2.20 4.53
N ALA A 292 3.11 -1.01 5.13
CA ALA A 292 2.01 -0.04 5.12
C ALA A 292 1.61 0.45 3.72
N GLY A 293 2.51 0.37 2.73
CA GLY A 293 2.23 0.75 1.35
C GLY A 293 1.39 -0.25 0.55
N LEU A 294 1.02 -1.42 1.10
CA LEU A 294 0.23 -2.42 0.37
C LEU A 294 -1.12 -1.89 -0.12
N THR A 295 -1.77 -0.95 0.57
CA THR A 295 -3.00 -0.29 0.08
C THR A 295 -2.79 0.49 -1.20
N THR A 296 -1.59 1.04 -1.42
CA THR A 296 -1.25 1.67 -2.69
C THR A 296 -1.21 0.64 -3.82
N LEU A 297 -0.72 -0.56 -3.54
CA LEU A 297 -0.65 -1.64 -4.51
C LEU A 297 -2.03 -2.22 -4.88
N LEU A 298 -3.05 -2.05 -4.01
CA LEU A 298 -4.44 -2.41 -4.36
C LEU A 298 -5.04 -1.49 -5.43
N GLN A 299 -4.36 -0.38 -5.76
CA GLN A 299 -4.81 0.62 -6.72
C GLN A 299 -4.36 0.33 -8.15
N THR A 300 -3.73 -0.81 -8.42
CA THR A 300 -3.37 -1.22 -9.78
C THR A 300 -4.59 -1.73 -10.54
N ASP A 301 -4.50 -1.68 -11.87
CA ASP A 301 -5.53 -2.22 -12.76
C ASP A 301 -5.33 -3.71 -13.08
N HIS A 302 -4.28 -4.32 -12.54
CA HIS A 302 -3.95 -5.74 -12.64
C HIS A 302 -3.46 -6.26 -11.30
N LYS A 303 -3.58 -7.58 -11.08
CA LYS A 303 -3.08 -8.21 -9.85
C LYS A 303 -1.56 -8.22 -9.85
N ILE A 304 -0.96 -7.70 -8.78
CA ILE A 304 0.48 -7.75 -8.57
C ILE A 304 0.87 -9.16 -8.12
N LYS A 305 1.95 -9.72 -8.69
CA LYS A 305 2.51 -10.99 -8.24
C LYS A 305 3.15 -10.82 -6.87
N TYR A 306 2.66 -11.56 -5.88
CA TYR A 306 3.10 -11.47 -4.49
C TYR A 306 3.95 -12.70 -4.15
N TYR A 307 5.24 -12.46 -3.94
CA TYR A 307 6.24 -13.48 -3.64
C TYR A 307 6.66 -13.41 -2.17
N SER A 308 6.46 -14.49 -1.45
CA SER A 308 6.86 -14.61 -0.05
C SER A 308 6.82 -16.07 0.34
N THR A 309 7.47 -16.44 1.45
CA THR A 309 7.15 -17.72 2.07
C THR A 309 5.72 -17.70 2.60
N LYS A 310 5.05 -18.87 2.61
CA LYS A 310 3.68 -19.01 3.13
C LYS A 310 3.55 -18.51 4.57
N LEU A 311 4.60 -18.69 5.37
CA LEU A 311 4.71 -18.24 6.75
C LEU A 311 4.58 -16.71 6.88
N VAL A 312 5.42 -15.97 6.15
CA VAL A 312 5.37 -14.49 6.14
C VAL A 312 4.08 -14.01 5.51
N ARG A 313 3.63 -14.64 4.42
CA ARG A 313 2.37 -14.31 3.74
C ARG A 313 1.19 -14.37 4.71
N LEU A 314 1.01 -15.49 5.42
CA LEU A 314 -0.09 -15.63 6.37
C LEU A 314 -0.02 -14.54 7.46
N SER A 315 1.15 -14.29 8.04
CA SER A 315 1.33 -13.26 9.07
C SER A 315 0.93 -11.86 8.58
N VAL A 316 1.39 -11.49 7.39
CA VAL A 316 1.05 -10.23 6.71
C VAL A 316 -0.47 -10.11 6.50
N PHE A 317 -1.11 -11.15 5.97
CA PHE A 317 -2.54 -11.08 5.64
C PHE A 317 -3.47 -11.15 6.86
N GLU A 318 -3.06 -11.81 7.96
CA GLU A 318 -3.76 -11.70 9.25
C GLU A 318 -3.74 -10.25 9.76
N LYS A 319 -2.58 -9.58 9.65
CA LYS A 319 -2.42 -8.19 10.06
C LYS A 319 -3.21 -7.24 9.16
N LEU A 320 -3.16 -7.43 7.85
CA LEU A 320 -3.91 -6.63 6.87
C LEU A 320 -5.42 -6.81 7.00
N SER A 321 -5.88 -8.06 7.22
CA SER A 321 -7.28 -8.39 7.46
C SER A 321 -7.83 -7.62 8.66
N SER A 322 -7.06 -7.57 9.77
CA SER A 322 -7.42 -6.80 10.96
C SER A 322 -7.53 -5.30 10.67
N LEU A 323 -6.57 -4.76 9.92
CA LEU A 323 -6.51 -3.33 9.59
C LEU A 323 -7.63 -2.88 8.65
N LEU A 324 -7.99 -3.72 7.67
CA LEU A 324 -9.02 -3.41 6.68
C LEU A 324 -10.42 -3.88 7.07
N SER A 325 -10.53 -4.76 8.06
CA SER A 325 -11.78 -5.48 8.36
C SER A 325 -12.30 -6.25 7.13
N ILE A 326 -11.36 -6.88 6.41
CA ILE A 326 -11.59 -7.68 5.20
C ILE A 326 -11.25 -9.14 5.49
N GLU A 327 -12.08 -10.07 5.00
CA GLU A 327 -11.81 -11.51 5.07
C GLU A 327 -10.57 -11.88 4.24
N LYS A 328 -9.74 -12.79 4.78
CA LYS A 328 -8.45 -13.14 4.16
C LYS A 328 -8.58 -13.68 2.73
N SER A 329 -9.64 -14.43 2.44
CA SER A 329 -9.89 -14.99 1.10
C SER A 329 -10.08 -13.90 0.04
N GLN A 330 -10.56 -12.71 0.42
CA GLN A 330 -10.76 -11.62 -0.52
C GLN A 330 -9.42 -11.05 -1.05
N PHE A 331 -8.29 -11.32 -0.38
CA PHE A 331 -6.99 -10.83 -0.85
C PHE A 331 -6.54 -11.46 -2.17
N GLU A 332 -7.09 -12.62 -2.55
CA GLU A 332 -6.88 -13.26 -3.84
C GLU A 332 -7.45 -12.44 -5.02
N ASN A 333 -8.32 -11.46 -4.74
CA ASN A 333 -8.83 -10.52 -5.75
C ASN A 333 -7.86 -9.37 -6.03
N TYR A 334 -6.89 -9.11 -5.14
CA TYR A 334 -5.93 -8.01 -5.31
C TYR A 334 -4.53 -8.49 -5.73
N PHE A 335 -4.12 -9.67 -5.29
CA PHE A 335 -2.77 -10.20 -5.53
C PHE A 335 -2.81 -11.58 -6.21
N ASP A 336 -1.78 -11.87 -7.00
CA ASP A 336 -1.48 -13.21 -7.50
C ASP A 336 -0.41 -13.86 -6.62
N PHE A 337 -0.78 -14.86 -5.82
CA PHE A 337 0.08 -15.39 -4.76
C PHE A 337 1.05 -16.48 -5.26
N HIS A 338 2.34 -16.27 -4.99
CA HIS A 338 3.41 -17.21 -5.29
C HIS A 338 4.21 -17.52 -4.02
N ASP A 339 3.90 -18.66 -3.39
CA ASP A 339 4.61 -19.09 -2.18
C ASP A 339 6.02 -19.61 -2.53
N LEU A 340 7.03 -19.04 -1.87
CA LEU A 340 8.43 -19.45 -1.98
C LEU A 340 8.75 -20.58 -1.01
N ASP A 341 9.48 -21.58 -1.49
CA ASP A 341 10.05 -22.62 -0.64
C ASP A 341 11.27 -22.08 0.12
N PHE A 342 11.36 -22.44 1.42
CA PHE A 342 12.47 -22.04 2.26
C PHE A 342 13.77 -22.78 1.89
N ASN A 343 14.89 -22.05 1.96
CA ASN A 343 16.25 -22.58 1.80
C ASN A 343 16.54 -23.24 0.42
N THR A 344 15.68 -23.03 -0.57
CA THR A 344 15.85 -23.48 -1.96
C THR A 344 15.89 -22.28 -2.90
N TRP A 345 16.46 -22.45 -4.08
CA TRP A 345 16.41 -21.45 -5.14
C TRP A 345 15.12 -21.67 -5.94
N ASN A 346 14.18 -20.74 -5.79
CA ASN A 346 12.90 -20.69 -6.50
C ASN A 346 13.14 -19.93 -7.82
N ASP A 347 12.83 -20.53 -8.96
CA ASP A 347 13.01 -19.91 -10.28
C ASP A 347 11.80 -19.06 -10.64
N ILE A 348 12.02 -17.74 -10.79
CA ILE A 348 11.02 -16.76 -11.17
C ILE A 348 11.40 -16.20 -12.53
N GLU A 349 11.02 -16.93 -13.58
CA GLU A 349 11.30 -16.58 -14.98
C GLU A 349 12.80 -16.26 -15.23
N GLY A 350 13.69 -17.03 -14.60
CA GLY A 350 15.14 -16.90 -14.69
C GLY A 350 15.79 -16.08 -13.56
N LEU A 351 15.02 -15.38 -12.72
CA LEU A 351 15.52 -14.80 -11.47
C LEU A 351 15.38 -15.85 -10.36
N GLU A 352 16.50 -16.37 -9.86
CA GLU A 352 16.47 -17.32 -8.78
C GLU A 352 16.42 -16.62 -7.42
N VAL A 353 15.42 -16.95 -6.60
CA VAL A 353 15.18 -16.35 -5.29
C VAL A 353 15.19 -17.41 -4.20
N LYS A 354 15.98 -17.18 -3.14
CA LYS A 354 16.02 -18.04 -1.96
C LYS A 354 15.62 -17.25 -0.73
N ALA A 355 14.51 -17.66 -0.12
CA ALA A 355 14.06 -17.16 1.17
C ALA A 355 14.67 -17.97 2.31
N VAL A 356 15.22 -17.31 3.32
CA VAL A 356 15.76 -17.95 4.52
C VAL A 356 15.13 -17.31 5.75
N LEU A 357 14.64 -18.14 6.66
CA LEU A 357 14.04 -17.68 7.92
C LEU A 357 15.09 -16.95 8.78
N SER A 358 14.73 -15.76 9.26
CA SER A 358 15.54 -14.94 10.15
C SER A 358 14.83 -14.81 11.51
N PRO A 359 15.52 -15.06 12.65
CA PRO A 359 14.95 -14.81 13.97
C PRO A 359 14.62 -13.33 14.18
N HIS A 360 13.34 -13.03 14.38
CA HIS A 360 12.78 -11.71 14.68
C HIS A 360 11.47 -11.88 15.49
N PRO A 361 10.90 -10.85 16.15
CA PRO A 361 9.64 -10.97 16.90
C PRO A 361 8.46 -11.49 16.06
N ILE A 362 8.45 -11.15 14.77
CA ILE A 362 7.45 -11.61 13.81
C ILE A 362 8.08 -12.48 12.71
N GLU A 363 7.24 -13.21 11.96
CA GLU A 363 7.69 -14.05 10.85
C GLU A 363 8.48 -13.22 9.85
N THR A 364 9.76 -13.55 9.65
CA THR A 364 10.70 -12.76 8.85
C THR A 364 11.54 -13.67 7.98
N ASN A 365 11.59 -13.38 6.68
CA ASN A 365 12.56 -13.98 5.77
C ASN A 365 13.54 -12.94 5.21
N ILE A 366 14.81 -13.30 5.24
CA ILE A 366 15.83 -12.62 4.42
C ILE A 366 15.85 -13.24 3.02
N LEU A 367 16.15 -12.43 2.02
CA LEU A 367 16.02 -12.81 0.62
C LEU A 367 17.37 -12.74 -0.09
N PHE A 368 17.68 -13.80 -0.84
CA PHE A 368 18.82 -13.86 -1.74
C PHE A 368 18.32 -13.98 -3.17
N PHE A 369 18.92 -13.22 -4.07
CA PHE A 369 18.59 -13.17 -5.49
C PHE A 369 19.84 -13.51 -6.28
N ARG A 370 19.71 -14.26 -7.36
CA ARG A 370 20.81 -14.46 -8.29
C ARG A 370 20.33 -14.75 -9.70
N THR A 371 21.21 -14.52 -10.65
CA THR A 371 21.06 -14.95 -12.04
C THR A 371 22.41 -15.42 -12.56
N PHE A 372 22.40 -16.42 -13.43
CA PHE A 372 23.63 -16.89 -14.06
C PHE A 372 24.01 -15.93 -15.19
N PHE A 373 25.23 -15.40 -15.17
CA PHE A 373 25.71 -14.52 -16.22
C PHE A 373 27.18 -14.82 -16.56
N GLU A 374 27.45 -14.95 -17.85
CA GLU A 374 28.75 -15.38 -18.41
C GLU A 374 29.22 -16.73 -17.87
N VAL A 375 29.93 -16.74 -16.74
CA VAL A 375 30.62 -17.90 -16.17
C VAL A 375 30.23 -18.23 -14.73
N ASP A 376 29.55 -17.31 -14.03
CA ASP A 376 29.18 -17.48 -12.62
C ASP A 376 27.84 -16.79 -12.30
N TYR A 377 27.34 -16.98 -11.09
CA TYR A 377 26.18 -16.26 -10.59
C TYR A 377 26.55 -14.86 -10.12
N VAL A 378 25.74 -13.89 -10.53
CA VAL A 378 25.73 -12.55 -9.93
C VAL A 378 24.57 -12.49 -8.95
N SER A 379 24.82 -11.98 -7.74
CA SER A 379 23.93 -12.16 -6.60
C SER A 379 23.74 -10.92 -5.74
N TYR A 380 22.53 -10.81 -5.17
CA TYR A 380 22.12 -9.78 -4.23
C TYR A 380 21.51 -10.42 -2.97
N ALA A 381 21.82 -9.89 -1.78
CA ALA A 381 21.16 -10.25 -0.53
C ALA A 381 20.47 -9.03 0.09
N HIS A 382 19.20 -9.19 0.46
CA HIS A 382 18.41 -8.20 1.19
C HIS A 382 18.12 -8.74 2.60
N LEU A 383 18.86 -8.24 3.58
CA LEU A 383 18.81 -8.68 4.97
C LEU A 383 18.10 -7.63 5.85
N ALA A 384 16.79 -7.48 5.64
CA ALA A 384 15.92 -6.65 6.48
C ALA A 384 15.64 -7.35 7.81
N ASP A 385 15.54 -6.56 8.89
CA ASP A 385 15.11 -7.02 10.22
C ASP A 385 15.82 -8.30 10.69
N ILE A 386 17.14 -8.29 10.57
CA ILE A 386 17.98 -9.36 11.13
C ILE A 386 18.34 -9.04 12.57
N SER A 387 18.57 -10.07 13.39
CA SER A 387 19.07 -9.88 14.75
C SER A 387 20.60 -9.92 14.81
N SER A 388 21.22 -9.03 15.60
CA SER A 388 22.66 -9.12 15.88
C SER A 388 23.07 -10.48 16.47
N PHE A 389 24.31 -10.90 16.27
CA PHE A 389 24.83 -12.16 16.80
C PHE A 389 24.73 -12.23 18.32
N LYS A 390 24.89 -11.10 19.00
CA LYS A 390 24.68 -10.99 20.45
C LYS A 390 23.25 -11.36 20.85
N VAL A 391 22.25 -10.86 20.12
CA VAL A 391 20.84 -11.17 20.36
C VAL A 391 20.58 -12.65 20.06
N LEU A 392 21.07 -13.16 18.93
CA LEU A 392 20.98 -14.57 18.56
C LEU A 392 21.57 -15.52 19.62
N ASP A 393 22.77 -15.21 20.13
CA ASP A 393 23.44 -16.03 21.15
C ASP A 393 22.67 -16.03 22.48
N SER A 394 21.93 -14.96 22.77
CA SER A 394 21.08 -14.89 23.96
C SER A 394 19.87 -15.83 23.91
N MET A 395 19.55 -16.39 22.73
CA MET A 395 18.45 -17.33 22.49
C MET A 395 18.86 -18.79 22.70
N LEU A 396 20.13 -19.08 23.01
CA LEU A 396 20.60 -20.43 23.31
C LEU A 396 20.12 -20.90 24.69
N GLY A 397 19.81 -22.18 24.82
CA GLY A 397 19.53 -22.83 26.11
C GLY A 397 18.31 -23.74 26.11
N GLU A 398 17.96 -24.27 27.29
CA GLU A 398 16.86 -25.24 27.47
C GLU A 398 15.49 -24.69 27.04
N ASN A 399 15.22 -23.42 27.34
CA ASN A 399 14.02 -22.69 26.93
C ASN A 399 14.20 -21.94 25.60
N GLY A 400 15.28 -22.23 24.88
CA GLY A 400 15.70 -21.54 23.66
C GLY A 400 15.92 -22.50 22.50
N VAL A 401 16.72 -22.06 21.54
CA VAL A 401 17.06 -22.83 20.34
C VAL A 401 18.45 -23.46 20.44
N SER A 402 18.68 -24.45 19.59
CA SER A 402 19.95 -25.19 19.56
C SER A 402 21.11 -24.36 19.00
N VAL A 403 22.33 -24.71 19.40
CA VAL A 403 23.56 -24.11 18.86
C VAL A 403 23.65 -24.26 17.34
N SER A 404 23.28 -25.42 16.81
CA SER A 404 23.31 -25.66 15.36
C SER A 404 22.29 -24.81 14.59
N TYR A 405 21.14 -24.49 15.19
CA TYR A 405 20.17 -23.58 14.61
C TYR A 405 20.75 -22.16 14.52
N ILE A 406 21.29 -21.61 15.62
CA ILE A 406 21.89 -20.28 15.61
C ILE A 406 23.08 -20.21 14.65
N GLN A 407 23.92 -21.23 14.61
CA GLN A 407 25.03 -21.27 13.65
C GLN A 407 24.53 -21.23 12.21
N LYS A 408 23.49 -22.00 11.87
CA LYS A 408 22.87 -21.98 10.54
C LYS A 408 22.36 -20.58 10.16
N VAL A 409 21.76 -19.85 11.10
CA VAL A 409 21.32 -18.46 10.88
C VAL A 409 22.50 -17.54 10.61
N LYS A 410 23.55 -17.60 11.44
CA LYS A 410 24.78 -16.80 11.26
C LYS A 410 25.46 -17.10 9.93
N ASP A 411 25.56 -18.37 9.55
CA ASP A 411 26.12 -18.80 8.27
C ASP A 411 25.29 -18.27 7.09
N ALA A 412 23.95 -18.24 7.21
CA ALA A 412 23.09 -17.64 6.21
C ALA A 412 23.36 -16.14 6.07
N TYR A 413 23.44 -15.39 7.18
CA TYR A 413 23.73 -13.95 7.17
C TYR A 413 25.08 -13.66 6.49
N LEU A 414 26.11 -14.46 6.75
CA LEU A 414 27.46 -14.31 6.19
C LEU A 414 27.62 -14.92 4.78
N THR A 415 26.53 -15.34 4.14
CA THR A 415 26.58 -15.86 2.76
C THR A 415 27.18 -14.79 1.84
N LYS A 416 28.29 -15.15 1.17
CA LYS A 416 28.98 -14.26 0.23
C LYS A 416 28.08 -13.96 -0.97
N VAL A 417 27.95 -12.67 -1.30
CA VAL A 417 27.22 -12.18 -2.49
C VAL A 417 27.96 -11.03 -3.15
N ASN A 418 27.51 -10.57 -4.33
CA ASN A 418 28.09 -9.40 -4.99
C ASN A 418 27.65 -8.11 -4.30
N LEU A 419 26.35 -8.01 -3.97
CA LEU A 419 25.77 -6.88 -3.24
C LEU A 419 24.98 -7.38 -2.02
N LYS A 420 25.20 -6.79 -0.86
CA LYS A 420 24.47 -7.09 0.37
C LYS A 420 23.91 -5.83 0.97
N LYS A 421 22.60 -5.78 1.24
CA LYS A 421 21.96 -4.71 2.00
C LYS A 421 21.59 -5.22 3.37
N LEU A 422 21.99 -4.49 4.41
CA LEU A 422 22.09 -5.00 5.77
C LEU A 422 21.38 -4.08 6.77
N ASP A 423 20.47 -4.63 7.56
CA ASP A 423 19.95 -3.98 8.76
C ASP A 423 21.05 -3.80 9.84
N ILE A 424 21.23 -2.56 10.30
CA ILE A 424 22.14 -2.15 11.38
C ILE A 424 21.46 -1.32 12.47
N GLY A 425 20.14 -1.43 12.62
CA GLY A 425 19.34 -0.66 13.59
C GLY A 425 19.75 -0.91 15.05
N GLY A 426 20.29 -2.09 15.33
CA GLY A 426 20.79 -2.51 16.64
C GLY A 426 19.70 -2.66 17.70
N GLY A 427 20.02 -2.27 18.94
CA GLY A 427 19.08 -2.40 20.05
C GLY A 427 18.83 -3.86 20.45
N MET A 428 17.57 -4.20 20.69
CA MET A 428 17.16 -5.52 21.19
C MET A 428 16.70 -6.49 20.10
N ILE A 429 16.42 -6.00 18.90
CA ILE A 429 15.77 -6.79 17.84
C ILE A 429 16.48 -6.70 16.47
N HIS A 430 17.28 -5.66 16.20
CA HIS A 430 17.92 -5.44 14.90
C HIS A 430 19.42 -5.81 14.87
N GLY A 431 20.00 -5.69 13.68
CA GLY A 431 21.36 -6.12 13.36
C GLY A 431 22.45 -5.18 13.88
N ASP A 432 23.69 -5.67 13.93
CA ASP A 432 24.88 -4.85 14.18
C ASP A 432 25.87 -5.03 13.03
N ALA A 433 26.31 -3.93 12.42
CA ALA A 433 27.30 -3.94 11.35
C ALA A 433 28.55 -4.77 11.71
N LYS A 434 28.98 -4.74 12.98
CA LYS A 434 30.19 -5.44 13.44
C LYS A 434 30.15 -6.96 13.23
N ASP A 435 28.96 -7.55 13.19
CA ASP A 435 28.81 -8.99 12.92
C ASP A 435 29.30 -9.38 11.50
N PHE A 436 29.47 -8.37 10.62
CA PHE A 436 29.86 -8.51 9.23
C PHE A 436 31.28 -8.02 8.95
N GLU A 437 32.11 -7.76 9.97
CA GLU A 437 33.50 -7.28 9.81
C GLU A 437 34.36 -8.21 8.93
N ASN A 438 34.06 -9.51 8.96
CA ASN A 438 34.77 -10.54 8.16
C ASN A 438 33.93 -11.07 6.99
N ASP A 439 32.82 -10.40 6.64
CA ASP A 439 31.98 -10.79 5.51
C ASP A 439 32.78 -10.68 4.19
N GLN A 440 32.57 -11.64 3.29
CA GLN A 440 33.35 -11.77 2.05
C GLN A 440 32.63 -11.20 0.82
N SER A 441 31.50 -10.53 1.01
CA SER A 441 30.72 -9.90 -0.06
C SER A 441 31.47 -8.71 -0.67
N SER A 442 31.21 -8.45 -1.95
CA SER A 442 31.98 -7.42 -2.68
C SER A 442 31.57 -5.99 -2.30
N ASN A 443 30.27 -5.76 -2.11
CA ASN A 443 29.73 -4.49 -1.63
C ASN A 443 28.69 -4.74 -0.53
N ILE A 444 28.79 -3.98 0.57
CA ILE A 444 27.86 -4.02 1.70
C ILE A 444 27.28 -2.62 1.89
N ILE A 445 25.95 -2.53 1.83
CA ILE A 445 25.16 -1.34 2.10
C ILE A 445 24.58 -1.47 3.50
N LEU A 446 24.90 -0.52 4.37
CA LEU A 446 24.33 -0.43 5.70
C LEU A 446 23.00 0.34 5.64
N ALA A 447 21.97 -0.17 6.30
CA ALA A 447 20.60 0.33 6.19
C ALA A 447 19.80 0.07 7.49
N HIS A 448 18.52 0.43 7.46
CA HIS A 448 17.56 0.26 8.55
C HIS A 448 18.01 0.94 9.86
N THR A 449 18.27 2.25 9.80
CA THR A 449 18.65 3.01 10.99
C THR A 449 18.16 4.45 10.95
N GLU A 450 17.74 4.97 12.11
CA GLU A 450 17.44 6.39 12.33
C GLU A 450 18.69 7.29 12.33
N LYS A 451 19.90 6.70 12.41
CA LYS A 451 21.15 7.46 12.55
C LYS A 451 21.57 8.07 11.22
N GLN A 452 21.79 9.38 11.23
CA GLN A 452 22.31 10.13 10.07
C GLN A 452 23.81 9.95 9.85
N GLU A 453 24.57 9.53 10.87
CA GLU A 453 26.01 9.35 10.76
C GLU A 453 26.45 7.98 11.26
N TYR A 454 27.21 7.28 10.41
CA TYR A 454 27.86 6.04 10.79
C TYR A 454 29.11 6.28 11.62
N SER A 455 29.31 5.42 12.61
CA SER A 455 30.56 5.33 13.37
C SER A 455 31.74 4.95 12.46
N GLN A 456 32.97 5.19 12.92
CA GLN A 456 34.17 4.85 12.16
C GLN A 456 34.23 3.36 11.78
N ILE A 457 33.85 2.47 12.69
CA ILE A 457 33.83 1.02 12.43
C ILE A 457 32.77 0.65 11.39
N GLN A 458 31.58 1.24 11.45
CA GLN A 458 30.54 1.02 10.43
C GLN A 458 31.01 1.47 9.04
N LYS A 459 31.66 2.63 8.95
CA LYS A 459 32.23 3.15 7.68
C LYS A 459 33.34 2.27 7.09
N VAL A 460 34.01 1.45 7.91
CA VAL A 460 35.00 0.47 7.44
C VAL A 460 34.32 -0.79 6.89
N ILE A 461 33.17 -1.17 7.44
CA ILE A 461 32.46 -2.41 7.12
C ILE A 461 31.60 -2.27 5.86
N GLY A 462 30.90 -1.14 5.71
CA GLY A 462 29.98 -0.95 4.60
C GLY A 462 29.78 0.52 4.25
N SER A 463 29.11 0.72 3.12
CA SER A 463 28.79 2.03 2.57
C SER A 463 27.34 2.41 2.83
N GLU A 464 27.04 3.69 2.62
CA GLU A 464 25.67 4.22 2.59
C GLU A 464 25.19 4.29 1.14
N ALA A 465 23.91 4.02 0.90
CA ALA A 465 23.28 4.22 -0.40
C ALA A 465 22.30 5.40 -0.34
N SER A 466 22.44 6.37 -1.24
CA SER A 466 21.47 7.47 -1.36
C SER A 466 20.17 6.99 -2.02
N PHE A 467 19.05 7.65 -1.70
CA PHE A 467 17.79 7.41 -2.40
C PHE A 467 17.95 7.52 -3.92
N GLY A 468 17.42 6.55 -4.66
CA GLY A 468 17.48 6.52 -6.13
C GLY A 468 18.83 6.13 -6.72
N SER A 469 19.85 5.85 -5.89
CA SER A 469 21.09 5.25 -6.37
C SER A 469 20.85 3.81 -6.88
N VAL A 470 21.63 3.40 -7.89
CA VAL A 470 21.45 2.11 -8.57
C VAL A 470 22.77 1.35 -8.59
N ASP A 471 22.75 0.12 -8.08
CA ASP A 471 23.79 -0.87 -8.30
C ASP A 471 23.39 -1.75 -9.49
N VAL A 472 24.06 -1.55 -10.63
CA VAL A 472 23.86 -2.38 -11.82
C VAL A 472 24.75 -3.62 -11.71
N LEU A 473 24.12 -4.78 -11.48
CA LEU A 473 24.79 -6.06 -11.34
C LEU A 473 25.05 -6.71 -12.71
N VAL A 474 24.09 -6.57 -13.63
CA VAL A 474 24.20 -6.97 -15.04
C VAL A 474 23.56 -5.88 -15.89
N SER A 475 24.36 -5.24 -16.74
CA SER A 475 23.88 -4.20 -17.66
C SER A 475 23.06 -4.79 -18.80
N SER A 476 22.04 -4.07 -19.27
CA SER A 476 21.28 -4.47 -20.46
C SER A 476 21.93 -4.01 -21.78
N ASN A 477 21.92 -4.89 -22.78
CA ASN A 477 22.12 -4.52 -24.20
C ASN A 477 20.80 -4.41 -24.97
N LYS A 478 19.67 -4.72 -24.33
CA LYS A 478 18.32 -4.65 -24.92
C LYS A 478 17.61 -3.36 -24.53
N ASP A 479 16.86 -2.81 -25.48
CA ASP A 479 15.93 -1.72 -25.21
C ASP A 479 14.58 -2.29 -24.74
N TYR A 480 14.42 -2.37 -23.42
CA TYR A 480 13.19 -2.88 -22.81
C TYR A 480 11.99 -1.97 -23.05
N LEU A 481 12.19 -0.66 -23.23
CA LEU A 481 11.08 0.26 -23.50
C LEU A 481 10.45 -0.03 -24.86
N ARG A 482 11.25 -0.38 -25.87
CA ARG A 482 10.74 -0.81 -27.18
C ARG A 482 9.99 -2.14 -27.11
N ARG A 483 10.44 -3.09 -26.28
CA ARG A 483 9.70 -4.33 -26.01
C ARG A 483 8.34 -4.02 -25.38
N ASP A 484 8.32 -3.14 -24.37
CA ASP A 484 7.09 -2.78 -23.66
C ASP A 484 6.12 -2.03 -24.60
N ALA A 485 6.64 -1.10 -25.41
CA ALA A 485 5.86 -0.42 -26.45
C ALA A 485 5.22 -1.41 -27.44
N PHE A 486 5.98 -2.44 -27.89
CA PHE A 486 5.42 -3.49 -28.74
C PHE A 486 4.26 -4.22 -28.07
N SER A 487 4.41 -4.59 -26.78
CA SER A 487 3.35 -5.26 -26.03
C SER A 487 2.10 -4.38 -25.96
N TYR A 488 2.24 -3.13 -25.51
CA TYR A 488 1.11 -2.23 -25.34
C TYR A 488 0.37 -1.92 -26.64
N VAL A 489 1.08 -1.68 -27.75
CA VAL A 489 0.45 -1.45 -29.05
C VAL A 489 -0.29 -2.72 -29.51
N ARG A 490 0.33 -3.90 -29.34
CA ARG A 490 -0.30 -5.17 -29.70
C ARG A 490 -1.54 -5.47 -28.86
N ASP A 491 -1.52 -5.13 -27.58
CA ASP A 491 -2.66 -5.32 -26.67
C ASP A 491 -3.81 -4.34 -26.98
N ALA A 492 -3.49 -3.12 -27.42
CA ALA A 492 -4.48 -2.12 -27.83
C ALA A 492 -5.13 -2.43 -29.18
N PHE A 493 -4.37 -3.04 -30.10
CA PHE A 493 -4.73 -3.29 -31.50
C PHE A 493 -4.50 -4.77 -31.88
N ASP A 494 -5.18 -5.68 -31.19
CA ASP A 494 -5.03 -7.14 -31.27
C ASP A 494 -5.22 -7.74 -32.67
N GLU A 495 -6.06 -7.13 -33.50
CA GLU A 495 -6.35 -7.59 -34.87
C GLU A 495 -5.35 -7.08 -35.93
N VAL A 496 -4.42 -6.19 -35.55
CA VAL A 496 -3.47 -5.56 -36.49
C VAL A 496 -2.24 -6.44 -36.72
N SER A 497 -1.77 -6.49 -37.97
CA SER A 497 -0.57 -7.24 -38.32
C SER A 497 0.71 -6.67 -37.68
N ILE A 498 1.65 -7.55 -37.33
CA ILE A 498 2.92 -7.16 -36.68
C ILE A 498 3.70 -6.11 -37.50
N HIS A 499 3.75 -6.24 -38.82
CA HIS A 499 4.47 -5.28 -39.68
C HIS A 499 3.89 -3.85 -39.59
N GLU A 500 2.57 -3.72 -39.41
CA GLU A 500 1.94 -2.42 -39.24
C GLU A 500 2.24 -1.82 -37.85
N ILE A 501 2.30 -2.67 -36.81
CA ILE A 501 2.73 -2.27 -35.45
C ILE A 501 4.18 -1.77 -35.46
N GLU A 502 5.09 -2.49 -36.13
CA GLU A 502 6.51 -2.09 -36.25
C GLU A 502 6.68 -0.68 -36.83
N ARG A 503 5.76 -0.22 -37.69
CA ARG A 503 5.78 1.15 -38.22
C ARG A 503 5.58 2.19 -37.11
N LEU A 504 4.67 1.94 -36.16
CA LEU A 504 4.49 2.81 -35.00
C LEU A 504 5.71 2.76 -34.08
N LEU A 505 6.25 1.56 -33.84
CA LEU A 505 7.40 1.38 -32.96
C LEU A 505 8.66 2.06 -33.49
N ASN A 506 8.76 2.33 -34.79
CA ASN A 506 9.87 3.09 -35.35
C ASN A 506 9.86 4.59 -34.96
N CYS A 507 8.83 5.07 -34.25
CA CYS A 507 8.81 6.42 -33.67
C CYS A 507 9.81 6.57 -32.50
N ASP A 508 10.04 7.81 -32.10
CA ASP A 508 10.99 8.14 -31.05
C ASP A 508 10.41 7.86 -29.66
N ILE A 509 11.25 7.32 -28.78
CA ILE A 509 10.96 7.25 -27.34
C ILE A 509 11.65 8.44 -26.70
N VAL A 510 10.85 9.32 -26.10
CA VAL A 510 11.31 10.56 -25.47
C VAL A 510 11.15 10.47 -23.96
N THR A 511 12.11 11.02 -23.23
CA THR A 511 12.05 11.20 -21.77
C THR A 511 11.64 12.63 -21.46
N PHE A 512 10.55 12.78 -20.70
CA PHE A 512 10.01 14.05 -20.25
C PHE A 512 10.38 14.26 -18.79
N ASN A 513 10.83 15.47 -18.44
CA ASN A 513 11.12 15.84 -17.06
C ASN A 513 9.82 15.97 -16.25
N PRO A 514 9.85 15.78 -14.92
CA PRO A 514 8.71 16.09 -14.05
C PRO A 514 8.19 17.52 -14.25
N GLY A 515 6.87 17.67 -14.25
CA GLY A 515 6.18 18.94 -14.42
C GLY A 515 6.05 19.44 -15.86
N THR A 516 6.47 18.66 -16.86
CA THR A 516 6.38 19.00 -18.29
C THR A 516 4.96 18.80 -18.80
N ILE A 517 4.41 19.78 -19.53
CA ILE A 517 3.11 19.63 -20.21
C ILE A 517 3.33 18.87 -21.51
N MET A 518 2.74 17.68 -21.63
CA MET A 518 2.77 16.86 -22.85
C MET A 518 1.67 17.26 -23.83
N LEU A 519 0.47 17.52 -23.31
CA LEU A 519 -0.68 17.98 -24.08
C LEU A 519 -1.39 19.07 -23.30
N LYS A 520 -1.66 20.22 -23.93
CA LYS A 520 -2.31 21.36 -23.28
C LYS A 520 -3.78 21.45 -23.70
N GLU A 521 -4.63 21.79 -22.74
CA GLU A 521 -6.04 22.13 -23.01
C GLU A 521 -6.16 23.17 -24.13
N LYS A 522 -7.11 22.96 -25.04
CA LYS A 522 -7.44 23.86 -26.17
C LYS A 522 -6.28 24.12 -27.13
N SER A 523 -5.29 23.23 -27.20
CA SER A 523 -4.17 23.32 -28.14
C SER A 523 -4.31 22.36 -29.32
N GLU A 524 -3.72 22.72 -30.47
CA GLU A 524 -3.70 21.82 -31.63
C GLU A 524 -2.91 20.55 -31.31
N LEU A 525 -3.53 19.39 -31.54
CA LEU A 525 -2.89 18.09 -31.37
C LEU A 525 -1.87 17.83 -32.48
N LYS A 526 -0.60 17.68 -32.09
CA LYS A 526 0.51 17.36 -33.01
C LYS A 526 0.95 15.91 -32.94
N GLU A 527 0.86 15.33 -31.76
CA GLU A 527 1.45 14.06 -31.39
C GLU A 527 0.47 13.30 -30.49
N VAL A 528 0.44 11.98 -30.66
CA VAL A 528 -0.18 11.02 -29.76
C VAL A 528 0.94 10.37 -28.96
N PHE A 529 0.74 10.19 -27.66
CA PHE A 529 1.75 9.62 -26.77
C PHE A 529 1.30 8.26 -26.26
N LEU A 530 2.17 7.27 -26.31
CA LEU A 530 2.00 6.02 -25.55
C LEU A 530 2.96 6.04 -24.36
N ILE A 531 2.41 6.01 -23.15
CA ILE A 531 3.20 6.02 -21.91
C ILE A 531 3.84 4.65 -21.70
N LEU A 532 5.16 4.63 -21.49
CA LEU A 532 5.96 3.41 -21.32
C LEU A 532 6.52 3.23 -19.91
N SER A 533 6.64 4.33 -19.15
CA SER A 533 7.02 4.34 -17.74
C SER A 533 6.77 5.71 -17.12
N GLY A 534 6.59 5.76 -15.80
CA GLY A 534 6.34 6.96 -15.03
C GLY A 534 4.85 7.31 -14.92
N THR A 535 4.58 8.54 -14.46
CA THR A 535 3.23 8.99 -14.14
C THR A 535 2.91 10.34 -14.78
N VAL A 536 1.74 10.45 -15.39
CA VAL A 536 1.20 11.68 -15.98
C VAL A 536 -0.10 12.06 -15.27
N GLU A 537 -0.22 13.31 -14.85
CA GLU A 537 -1.45 13.88 -14.29
C GLU A 537 -2.31 14.47 -15.43
N LYS A 538 -3.56 14.00 -15.55
CA LYS A 538 -4.62 14.61 -16.36
C LYS A 538 -5.39 15.59 -15.48
N ILE A 539 -5.38 16.86 -15.87
CA ILE A 539 -5.96 17.98 -15.12
C ILE A 539 -7.14 18.56 -15.90
N SER A 540 -8.32 18.56 -15.28
CA SER A 540 -9.52 19.24 -15.77
C SER A 540 -9.85 20.45 -14.88
N MET A 541 -9.82 21.66 -15.44
CA MET A 541 -10.25 22.85 -14.69
C MET A 541 -11.78 22.90 -14.48
N PHE A 542 -12.55 22.26 -15.37
CA PHE A 542 -14.00 22.24 -15.29
C PHE A 542 -14.49 21.26 -14.22
N GLU A 543 -13.87 20.08 -14.15
CA GLU A 543 -14.28 19.04 -13.20
C GLU A 543 -13.61 19.20 -11.82
N GLN A 544 -12.56 20.04 -11.71
CA GLN A 544 -11.72 20.14 -10.50
C GLN A 544 -11.15 18.79 -10.05
N VAL A 545 -10.89 17.89 -11.00
CA VAL A 545 -10.33 16.55 -10.75
C VAL A 545 -8.98 16.41 -11.44
N SER A 546 -8.03 15.79 -10.74
CA SER A 546 -6.77 15.28 -11.26
C SER A 546 -6.82 13.75 -11.30
N LYS A 547 -6.54 13.14 -12.46
CA LYS A 547 -6.40 11.68 -12.60
C LYS A 547 -4.96 11.33 -12.98
N TYR A 548 -4.41 10.25 -12.42
CA TYR A 548 -3.09 9.77 -12.79
C TYR A 548 -3.17 8.73 -13.89
N ILE A 549 -2.33 8.88 -14.91
CA ILE A 549 -2.19 8.00 -16.08
C ILE A 549 -0.83 7.31 -15.99
N TYR A 550 -0.85 5.99 -16.13
CA TYR A 550 0.32 5.12 -16.04
C TYR A 550 0.68 4.50 -17.41
N SER A 551 1.68 3.63 -17.41
CA SER A 551 2.14 2.91 -18.60
C SER A 551 1.05 2.05 -19.25
N GLY A 552 1.15 1.90 -20.57
CA GLY A 552 0.17 1.20 -21.41
C GLY A 552 -1.01 2.07 -21.88
N SER A 553 -1.09 3.33 -21.44
CA SER A 553 -2.14 4.27 -21.86
C SER A 553 -1.68 5.18 -23.00
N PHE A 554 -2.63 5.49 -23.89
CA PHE A 554 -2.47 6.51 -24.92
C PHE A 554 -2.96 7.88 -24.41
N ILE A 555 -2.36 8.96 -24.91
CA ILE A 555 -2.78 10.34 -24.68
C ILE A 555 -2.94 11.02 -26.04
N GLY A 556 -4.15 11.54 -26.29
CA GLY A 556 -4.49 12.28 -27.51
C GLY A 556 -4.97 11.42 -28.67
N ASP A 557 -5.11 10.11 -28.49
CA ASP A 557 -5.60 9.17 -29.49
C ASP A 557 -7.06 9.41 -29.87
N ASP A 558 -7.90 9.74 -28.89
CA ASP A 558 -9.29 10.17 -29.05
C ASP A 558 -9.42 11.46 -29.86
N ILE A 559 -8.62 12.46 -29.49
CA ILE A 559 -8.60 13.79 -30.10
C ILE A 559 -8.09 13.71 -31.55
N ALA A 560 -7.16 12.79 -31.83
CA ALA A 560 -6.66 12.57 -33.19
C ALA A 560 -7.77 12.15 -34.17
N LEU A 561 -8.75 11.37 -33.68
CA LEU A 561 -9.85 10.81 -34.47
C LEU A 561 -11.00 11.79 -34.68
N ILE A 562 -11.43 12.45 -33.61
CA ILE A 562 -12.58 13.37 -33.62
C ILE A 562 -12.21 14.72 -34.27
N ASP A 563 -10.91 15.01 -34.40
CA ASP A 563 -10.34 16.27 -34.91
C ASP A 563 -10.82 17.49 -34.12
N ASP A 564 -10.94 17.34 -32.79
CA ASP A 564 -11.31 18.39 -31.86
C ASP A 564 -10.08 18.93 -31.09
N LEU A 565 -10.30 19.88 -30.18
CA LEU A 565 -9.29 20.37 -29.26
C LEU A 565 -9.32 19.61 -27.93
N PRO A 566 -8.17 19.35 -27.29
CA PRO A 566 -8.10 18.71 -25.98
C PRO A 566 -8.88 19.48 -24.92
N GLU A 567 -9.74 18.79 -24.17
CA GLU A 567 -10.48 19.38 -23.03
C GLU A 567 -9.68 19.36 -21.72
N ASN A 568 -8.52 18.70 -21.71
CA ASN A 568 -7.72 18.47 -20.51
C ASN A 568 -6.25 18.79 -20.76
N THR A 569 -5.54 19.17 -19.69
CA THR A 569 -4.08 19.29 -19.72
C THR A 569 -3.44 18.03 -19.15
N TYR A 570 -2.43 17.50 -19.83
CA TYR A 570 -1.66 16.34 -19.41
C TYR A 570 -0.24 16.78 -19.07
N ARG A 571 0.13 16.62 -17.80
CA ARG A 571 1.39 17.09 -17.25
C ARG A 571 2.11 15.93 -16.56
N THR A 572 3.39 15.75 -16.82
CA THR A 572 4.17 14.71 -16.14
C THR A 572 4.28 15.02 -14.65
N ASP A 573 4.04 14.02 -13.81
CA ASP A 573 4.23 14.13 -12.35
C ASP A 573 5.63 13.62 -11.93
N SER A 574 6.18 12.70 -12.72
CA SER A 574 7.55 12.18 -12.59
C SER A 574 8.32 12.25 -13.91
N TYR A 575 9.50 11.62 -13.96
CA TYR A 575 10.14 11.33 -15.24
C TYR A 575 9.25 10.35 -15.99
N VAL A 576 8.85 10.72 -17.20
CA VAL A 576 7.97 9.92 -18.04
C VAL A 576 8.70 9.54 -19.32
N LYS A 577 8.63 8.27 -19.68
CA LYS A 577 9.14 7.77 -20.96
C LYS A 577 7.95 7.44 -21.83
N ALA A 578 7.87 8.02 -23.01
CA ALA A 578 6.75 7.81 -23.91
C ALA A 578 7.21 7.63 -25.35
N LEU A 579 6.54 6.74 -26.08
CA LEU A 579 6.63 6.69 -27.54
C LEU A 579 5.82 7.86 -28.11
N VAL A 580 6.50 8.75 -28.84
CA VAL A 580 5.90 9.97 -29.41
C VAL A 580 5.53 9.70 -30.86
N ILE A 581 4.24 9.60 -31.15
CA ILE A 581 3.71 9.23 -32.46
C ILE A 581 3.14 10.49 -33.12
N PRO A 582 3.69 10.98 -34.26
CA PRO A 582 3.10 12.12 -34.96
C PRO A 582 1.64 11.85 -35.34
N LYS A 583 0.74 12.84 -35.19
CA LYS A 583 -0.70 12.70 -35.51
C LYS A 583 -0.92 12.14 -36.91
N SER A 584 -0.13 12.56 -37.90
CA SER A 584 -0.21 12.05 -39.27
C SER A 584 0.12 10.56 -39.40
N VAL A 585 1.10 10.07 -38.63
CA VAL A 585 1.50 8.65 -38.61
C VAL A 585 0.43 7.82 -37.91
N TYR A 586 -0.08 8.30 -36.77
CA TYR A 586 -1.17 7.64 -36.05
C TYR A 586 -2.42 7.53 -36.93
N MET A 587 -2.86 8.63 -37.55
CA MET A 587 -4.04 8.63 -38.42
C MET A 587 -3.87 7.76 -39.67
N TYR A 588 -2.66 7.66 -40.22
CA TYR A 588 -2.39 6.73 -41.30
C TYR A 588 -2.51 5.27 -40.83
N PHE A 589 -1.96 4.94 -39.66
CA PHE A 589 -2.06 3.61 -39.05
C PHE A 589 -3.52 3.22 -38.81
N ILE A 590 -4.35 4.11 -38.29
CA ILE A 590 -5.78 3.87 -38.09
C ILE A 590 -6.48 3.57 -39.43
N LYS A 591 -6.35 4.48 -40.40
CA LYS A 591 -7.02 4.37 -41.72
C LYS A 591 -6.61 3.13 -42.49
N ASN A 592 -5.33 2.79 -42.46
CA ASN A 592 -4.81 1.65 -43.22
C ASN A 592 -5.28 0.30 -42.66
N ASN A 593 -5.67 0.26 -41.38
CA ASN A 593 -6.15 -0.94 -40.70
C ASN A 593 -7.68 -0.93 -40.46
N SER A 594 -8.41 0.05 -41.01
CA SER A 594 -9.87 0.19 -40.88
C SER A 594 -10.36 0.21 -39.42
N LEU A 595 -9.65 0.95 -38.55
CA LEU A 595 -9.90 0.95 -37.11
C LEU A 595 -10.83 2.08 -36.63
N GLU A 596 -11.27 2.98 -37.53
CA GLU A 596 -12.02 4.19 -37.18
C GLU A 596 -13.30 3.89 -36.39
N GLU A 597 -14.18 3.04 -36.92
CA GLU A 597 -15.47 2.71 -36.29
C GLU A 597 -15.26 1.99 -34.94
N SER A 598 -14.26 1.10 -34.88
CA SER A 598 -13.91 0.41 -33.64
C SER A 598 -13.42 1.38 -32.57
N LEU A 599 -12.66 2.41 -32.95
CA LEU A 599 -12.15 3.40 -32.03
C LEU A 599 -13.21 4.41 -31.58
N GLU A 600 -14.08 4.86 -32.47
CA GLU A 600 -15.22 5.73 -32.12
C GLU A 600 -16.16 5.06 -31.09
N ASP A 601 -16.49 3.77 -31.30
CA ASP A 601 -17.28 2.98 -30.35
C ASP A 601 -16.56 2.86 -29.00
N LYS A 602 -15.24 2.61 -29.01
CA LYS A 602 -14.43 2.55 -27.79
C LYS A 602 -14.41 3.88 -27.04
N ILE A 603 -14.16 5.01 -27.72
CA ILE A 603 -14.13 6.35 -27.11
C ILE A 603 -15.46 6.64 -26.42
N THR A 604 -16.57 6.40 -27.11
CA THR A 604 -17.92 6.62 -26.57
C THR A 604 -18.16 5.80 -25.30
N LYS A 605 -17.70 4.54 -25.27
CA LYS A 605 -17.84 3.65 -24.11
C LYS A 605 -16.82 3.95 -23.00
N HIS A 606 -15.65 4.50 -23.33
CA HIS A 606 -14.68 5.00 -22.35
C HIS A 606 -15.21 6.24 -21.63
N ASP A 607 -15.79 7.20 -22.37
CA ASP A 607 -16.48 8.35 -21.80
C ASP A 607 -17.64 7.94 -20.90
N LEU A 608 -18.33 6.85 -21.24
CA LEU A 608 -19.34 6.27 -20.38
C LEU A 608 -18.76 5.75 -19.07
N LEU A 609 -17.66 4.98 -19.09
CA LEU A 609 -17.00 4.48 -17.89
C LEU A 609 -16.58 5.62 -16.95
N ASN A 610 -16.05 6.71 -17.50
CA ASN A 610 -15.59 7.87 -16.74
C ASN A 610 -16.70 8.57 -15.93
N ARG A 611 -17.97 8.32 -16.22
CA ARG A 611 -19.12 8.87 -15.47
C ARG A 611 -19.37 8.17 -14.13
N PHE A 612 -18.82 6.98 -13.93
CA PHE A 612 -19.00 6.20 -12.70
C PHE A 612 -17.76 6.33 -11.81
N ASP A 613 -17.98 6.67 -10.54
CA ASP A 613 -16.92 6.91 -9.55
C ASP A 613 -16.05 5.67 -9.26
N ILE A 614 -16.57 4.46 -9.44
CA ILE A 614 -15.79 3.21 -9.34
C ILE A 614 -14.68 3.10 -10.39
N PHE A 615 -14.80 3.79 -11.52
CA PHE A 615 -13.79 3.91 -12.57
C PHE A 615 -13.11 5.29 -12.55
N SER A 616 -13.08 5.94 -11.39
CA SER A 616 -12.47 7.26 -11.22
C SER A 616 -10.97 7.27 -11.51
N GLU A 617 -10.25 6.22 -11.15
CA GLU A 617 -8.82 6.06 -11.45
C GLU A 617 -8.56 5.67 -12.91
N SER A 618 -7.40 6.04 -13.45
CA SER A 618 -7.08 5.67 -14.84
C SER A 618 -6.78 4.18 -14.93
N LEU A 619 -7.62 3.49 -15.71
CA LEU A 619 -7.37 2.13 -16.16
C LEU A 619 -6.51 2.17 -17.43
N SER A 620 -5.65 1.17 -17.65
CA SER A 620 -4.97 1.02 -18.94
C SER A 620 -5.97 0.75 -20.07
N TYR A 621 -5.56 1.05 -21.30
CA TYR A 621 -6.38 0.86 -22.48
C TYR A 621 -6.88 -0.59 -22.64
N GLN A 622 -6.04 -1.56 -22.27
CA GLN A 622 -6.37 -2.98 -22.30
C GLN A 622 -7.50 -3.33 -21.32
N VAL A 623 -7.42 -2.81 -20.09
CA VAL A 623 -8.43 -3.07 -19.06
C VAL A 623 -9.75 -2.40 -19.40
N GLN A 624 -9.74 -1.15 -19.87
CA GLN A 624 -10.94 -0.47 -20.35
C GLN A 624 -11.61 -1.25 -21.49
N SER A 625 -10.83 -1.66 -22.49
CA SER A 625 -11.31 -2.47 -23.61
C SER A 625 -11.93 -3.79 -23.14
N LYS A 626 -11.32 -4.45 -22.14
CA LYS A 626 -11.85 -5.69 -21.55
C LYS A 626 -13.20 -5.48 -20.88
N ILE A 627 -13.36 -4.40 -20.11
CA ILE A 627 -14.65 -4.05 -19.48
C ILE A 627 -15.70 -3.77 -20.55
N VAL A 628 -15.37 -2.90 -21.51
CA VAL A 628 -16.28 -2.47 -22.58
C VAL A 628 -16.77 -3.66 -23.43
N LYS A 629 -15.87 -4.57 -23.82
CA LYS A 629 -16.22 -5.78 -24.58
C LYS A 629 -17.11 -6.74 -23.77
N SER A 630 -17.16 -6.60 -22.44
CA SER A 630 -17.95 -7.47 -21.55
C SER A 630 -19.38 -6.97 -21.28
N PHE A 631 -19.74 -5.76 -21.72
CA PHE A 631 -21.05 -5.18 -21.46
C PHE A 631 -22.20 -6.00 -22.04
N THR A 632 -23.20 -6.26 -21.20
CA THR A 632 -24.53 -6.73 -21.63
C THR A 632 -25.54 -5.60 -21.46
N VAL A 633 -26.15 -5.15 -22.55
CA VAL A 633 -27.14 -4.06 -22.53
C VAL A 633 -28.53 -4.63 -22.25
N LEU A 634 -29.20 -4.10 -21.23
CA LEU A 634 -30.54 -4.52 -20.82
C LEU A 634 -31.45 -3.30 -20.64
N GLY A 635 -32.73 -3.46 -21.00
CA GLY A 635 -33.78 -2.45 -20.80
C GLY A 635 -34.94 -3.04 -20.01
N PHE A 636 -35.50 -2.25 -19.09
CA PHE A 636 -36.65 -2.62 -18.28
C PHE A 636 -37.69 -1.50 -18.28
N LEU A 637 -38.96 -1.86 -18.39
CA LEU A 637 -40.07 -0.91 -18.27
C LEU A 637 -40.36 -0.60 -16.80
N LYS A 638 -40.91 0.58 -16.55
CA LYS A 638 -41.31 0.99 -15.19
C LYS A 638 -42.11 -0.10 -14.46
N GLY A 639 -41.63 -0.48 -13.28
CA GLY A 639 -42.23 -1.48 -12.40
C GLY A 639 -41.76 -2.91 -12.63
N GLU A 640 -41.01 -3.19 -13.70
CA GLU A 640 -40.43 -4.51 -13.94
C GLU A 640 -39.35 -4.84 -12.90
N LYS A 641 -39.31 -6.10 -12.48
CA LYS A 641 -38.26 -6.61 -11.59
C LYS A 641 -37.00 -6.86 -12.40
N ILE A 642 -35.87 -6.37 -11.90
CA ILE A 642 -34.56 -6.61 -12.50
C ILE A 642 -34.05 -7.94 -11.95
N THR A 643 -33.89 -8.93 -12.84
CA THR A 643 -33.50 -10.30 -12.47
C THR A 643 -32.03 -10.62 -12.76
N ASN A 644 -31.32 -9.76 -13.50
CA ASN A 644 -29.90 -9.93 -13.78
C ASN A 644 -29.03 -9.41 -12.63
N THR A 645 -29.10 -10.08 -11.48
CA THR A 645 -28.43 -9.64 -10.24
C THR A 645 -27.60 -10.75 -9.60
N ASN A 646 -27.49 -11.92 -10.24
CA ASN A 646 -26.82 -13.06 -9.59
C ASN A 646 -25.30 -12.97 -9.62
N ASP A 647 -24.68 -12.44 -10.69
CA ASP A 647 -23.21 -12.35 -10.82
C ASP A 647 -22.74 -11.19 -11.74
N CYS A 648 -23.35 -10.01 -11.61
CA CYS A 648 -22.90 -8.85 -12.37
C CYS A 648 -23.07 -7.54 -11.60
N LEU A 649 -22.23 -6.57 -11.92
CA LEU A 649 -22.41 -5.18 -11.52
C LEU A 649 -23.29 -4.51 -12.58
N ASN A 650 -24.31 -3.77 -12.15
CA ASN A 650 -25.20 -3.10 -13.09
C ASN A 650 -25.01 -1.59 -13.03
N LEU A 651 -24.68 -0.98 -14.16
CA LEU A 651 -24.53 0.45 -14.34
C LEU A 651 -25.83 1.05 -14.88
N VAL A 652 -26.40 2.06 -14.23
CA VAL A 652 -27.61 2.74 -14.70
C VAL A 652 -27.22 3.81 -15.71
N ILE A 653 -27.52 3.56 -16.99
CA ILE A 653 -27.17 4.47 -18.10
C ILE A 653 -28.24 5.55 -18.26
N LYS A 654 -29.51 5.16 -18.10
CA LYS A 654 -30.67 6.04 -18.24
C LYS A 654 -31.79 5.58 -17.33
N GLY A 655 -32.54 6.53 -16.75
CA GLY A 655 -33.65 6.24 -15.85
C GLY A 655 -33.23 6.04 -14.39
N SER A 656 -33.98 5.22 -13.65
CA SER A 656 -33.72 4.97 -12.23
C SER A 656 -34.22 3.61 -11.78
N VAL A 657 -33.55 3.07 -10.77
CA VAL A 657 -33.82 1.76 -10.16
C VAL A 657 -34.17 1.94 -8.69
N LYS A 658 -35.20 1.24 -8.22
CA LYS A 658 -35.59 1.18 -6.82
C LYS A 658 -34.92 -0.02 -6.13
N LYS A 659 -34.20 0.22 -5.03
CA LYS A 659 -33.57 -0.81 -4.17
C LYS A 659 -34.45 -1.07 -2.95
N CYS A 660 -34.96 -2.29 -2.84
CA CYS A 660 -35.77 -2.74 -1.70
C CYS A 660 -34.99 -3.77 -0.88
N LEU A 661 -34.99 -3.63 0.45
CA LEU A 661 -34.52 -4.66 1.36
C LEU A 661 -35.72 -5.53 1.76
N GLU A 662 -35.61 -6.85 1.59
CA GLU A 662 -36.59 -7.79 2.15
C GLU A 662 -36.15 -8.23 3.55
N LYS A 663 -36.94 -7.89 4.57
CA LYS A 663 -36.72 -8.32 5.96
C LYS A 663 -38.02 -8.85 6.53
N ASN A 664 -38.01 -10.07 7.07
CA ASN A 664 -39.20 -10.73 7.64
C ASN A 664 -40.42 -10.80 6.70
N LYS A 665 -40.21 -10.98 5.39
CA LYS A 665 -41.25 -10.97 4.32
C LYS A 665 -41.94 -9.60 4.11
N GLU A 666 -41.41 -8.53 4.68
CA GLU A 666 -41.80 -7.16 4.37
C GLU A 666 -40.70 -6.47 3.56
N LYS A 667 -41.11 -5.64 2.60
CA LYS A 667 -40.19 -4.91 1.71
C LYS A 667 -40.08 -3.47 2.16
N TYR A 668 -38.86 -3.07 2.47
CA TYR A 668 -38.53 -1.72 2.86
C TYR A 668 -37.78 -1.05 1.71
N GLU A 669 -38.30 0.06 1.19
CA GLU A 669 -37.56 0.86 0.22
C GLU A 669 -36.37 1.51 0.94
N THR A 670 -35.18 1.23 0.43
CA THR A 670 -33.93 1.72 1.04
C THR A 670 -33.37 2.91 0.29
N ASN A 671 -33.40 2.86 -1.05
CA ASN A 671 -32.85 3.91 -1.89
C ASN A 671 -33.39 3.87 -3.32
N ILE A 672 -33.25 5.00 -4.04
CA ILE A 672 -33.42 5.09 -5.50
C ILE A 672 -32.03 5.35 -6.10
N ILE A 673 -31.64 4.51 -7.05
CA ILE A 673 -30.38 4.58 -7.79
C ILE A 673 -30.67 5.28 -9.13
N HIS A 674 -29.90 6.30 -9.45
CA HIS A 674 -30.12 7.18 -10.60
C HIS A 674 -29.08 6.94 -11.71
N GLU A 675 -29.23 7.65 -12.83
CA GLU A 675 -28.26 7.68 -13.92
C GLU A 675 -26.84 8.00 -13.42
N ASN A 676 -25.85 7.31 -13.99
CA ASN A 676 -24.43 7.35 -13.60
C ASN A 676 -24.14 6.77 -12.20
N ASP A 677 -25.08 6.04 -11.62
CA ASP A 677 -24.88 5.23 -10.42
C ASP A 677 -25.02 3.74 -10.75
N PHE A 678 -24.64 2.87 -9.83
CA PHE A 678 -24.64 1.43 -10.00
C PHE A 678 -25.30 0.71 -8.85
N PHE A 679 -25.54 -0.58 -9.03
CA PHE A 679 -26.11 -1.44 -8.00
C PHE A 679 -25.62 -2.88 -8.11
N ASN A 680 -25.99 -3.67 -7.11
CA ASN A 680 -25.64 -5.08 -6.94
C ASN A 680 -24.22 -5.32 -6.42
N GLU A 681 -23.60 -4.30 -5.83
CA GLU A 681 -22.29 -4.36 -5.20
C GLU A 681 -22.21 -5.38 -4.06
N GLU A 682 -23.29 -5.53 -3.28
CA GLU A 682 -23.30 -6.46 -2.15
C GLU A 682 -23.17 -7.93 -2.58
N ASN A 683 -23.78 -8.33 -3.70
CA ASN A 683 -23.68 -9.71 -4.20
C ASN A 683 -22.32 -10.01 -4.86
N ILE A 684 -21.58 -8.97 -5.22
CA ILE A 684 -20.20 -9.08 -5.69
C ILE A 684 -19.25 -9.24 -4.51
N LEU A 685 -19.43 -8.42 -3.46
CA LEU A 685 -18.53 -8.32 -2.32
C LEU A 685 -18.76 -9.40 -1.25
N GLU A 686 -20.01 -9.81 -1.03
CA GLU A 686 -20.39 -10.76 0.01
C GLU A 686 -21.11 -11.99 -0.57
N GLU A 687 -20.67 -13.19 -0.20
CA GLU A 687 -21.33 -14.45 -0.63
C GLU A 687 -22.67 -14.69 0.07
N ASN A 688 -22.97 -13.98 1.17
CA ASN A 688 -24.19 -14.14 1.98
C ASN A 688 -24.86 -12.78 2.27
N ALA A 689 -24.86 -11.86 1.30
CA ALA A 689 -25.49 -10.55 1.44
C ALA A 689 -26.99 -10.64 1.78
N LEU A 690 -27.52 -9.59 2.42
CA LEU A 690 -28.96 -9.38 2.54
C LEU A 690 -29.61 -9.40 1.14
N LEU A 691 -30.74 -10.09 0.99
CA LEU A 691 -31.48 -10.16 -0.26
C LEU A 691 -32.12 -8.80 -0.57
N TYR A 692 -31.39 -7.98 -1.34
CA TYR A 692 -31.96 -6.81 -1.98
C TYR A 692 -32.69 -7.22 -3.25
N GLU A 693 -33.85 -6.61 -3.47
CA GLU A 693 -34.57 -6.69 -4.73
C GLU A 693 -34.51 -5.36 -5.46
N TYR A 694 -34.33 -5.45 -6.77
CA TYR A 694 -34.22 -4.32 -7.67
C TYR A 694 -35.40 -4.29 -8.63
N SER A 695 -36.02 -3.13 -8.81
CA SER A 695 -37.05 -2.92 -9.81
C SER A 695 -36.92 -1.57 -10.49
N ALA A 696 -37.35 -1.49 -11.75
CA ALA A 696 -37.31 -0.26 -12.53
C ALA A 696 -38.25 0.80 -11.93
N HIS A 697 -37.73 1.94 -11.51
CA HIS A 697 -38.54 3.06 -10.98
C HIS A 697 -39.13 3.90 -12.13
N THR A 698 -38.36 4.04 -13.21
CA THR A 698 -38.77 4.54 -14.54
C THR A 698 -38.45 3.47 -15.59
N ASP A 699 -38.75 3.73 -16.86
CA ASP A 699 -38.08 2.98 -17.93
C ASP A 699 -36.57 3.20 -17.76
N VAL A 700 -35.81 2.10 -17.76
CA VAL A 700 -34.39 2.11 -17.37
C VAL A 700 -33.57 1.29 -18.36
N GLU A 701 -32.40 1.82 -18.71
CA GLU A 701 -31.37 1.12 -19.47
C GLU A 701 -30.16 0.88 -18.56
N VAL A 702 -29.71 -0.36 -18.49
CA VAL A 702 -28.60 -0.78 -17.64
C VAL A 702 -27.56 -1.55 -18.43
N TYR A 703 -26.29 -1.30 -18.14
CA TYR A 703 -25.17 -2.09 -18.68
C TYR A 703 -24.65 -2.99 -17.57
N SER A 704 -24.67 -4.30 -17.81
CA SER A 704 -24.20 -5.30 -16.86
C SER A 704 -22.76 -5.69 -17.16
N ILE A 705 -21.90 -5.70 -16.14
CA ILE A 705 -20.51 -6.18 -16.18
C ILE A 705 -20.41 -7.48 -15.37
N PRO A 706 -19.89 -8.58 -15.94
CA PRO A 706 -19.70 -9.83 -15.21
C PRO A 706 -18.81 -9.67 -13.97
N LYS A 707 -19.17 -10.36 -12.89
CA LYS A 707 -18.44 -10.34 -11.60
C LYS A 707 -16.97 -10.70 -11.75
N ASP A 708 -16.62 -11.70 -12.56
CA ASP A 708 -15.25 -12.14 -12.78
C ASP A 708 -14.36 -11.06 -13.42
N ILE A 709 -14.93 -10.17 -14.23
CA ILE A 709 -14.20 -9.03 -14.79
C ILE A 709 -13.85 -8.04 -13.68
N ILE A 710 -14.82 -7.70 -12.81
CA ILE A 710 -14.64 -6.77 -11.68
C ILE A 710 -13.62 -7.32 -10.68
N LEU A 711 -13.74 -8.60 -10.29
CA LEU A 711 -12.83 -9.24 -9.31
C LEU A 711 -11.38 -9.36 -9.79
N ASN A 712 -11.13 -9.20 -11.09
CA ASN A 712 -9.80 -9.26 -11.67
C ASN A 712 -9.14 -7.88 -11.87
N ILE A 713 -9.80 -6.79 -11.46
CA ILE A 713 -9.29 -5.42 -11.58
C ILE A 713 -9.24 -4.83 -10.16
N PRO A 714 -8.08 -4.91 -9.46
CA PRO A 714 -7.96 -4.57 -8.05
C PRO A 714 -8.52 -3.19 -7.67
N ILE A 715 -8.19 -2.13 -8.43
CA ILE A 715 -8.68 -0.78 -8.13
C ILE A 715 -10.20 -0.63 -8.23
N VAL A 716 -10.83 -1.30 -9.20
CA VAL A 716 -12.29 -1.24 -9.36
C VAL A 716 -12.96 -2.00 -8.21
N TYR A 717 -12.46 -3.18 -7.88
CA TYR A 717 -12.94 -3.96 -6.73
C TYR A 717 -12.75 -3.21 -5.41
N TRP A 718 -11.62 -2.52 -5.26
CA TRP A 718 -11.30 -1.68 -4.09
C TRP A 718 -12.25 -0.49 -3.94
N ASN A 719 -12.50 0.24 -5.03
CA ASN A 719 -13.45 1.35 -5.04
C ASN A 719 -14.86 0.89 -4.71
N LEU A 720 -15.26 -0.27 -5.24
CA LEU A 720 -16.54 -0.91 -4.92
C LEU A 720 -16.65 -1.22 -3.42
N TYR A 721 -15.61 -1.85 -2.84
CA TYR A 721 -15.55 -2.17 -1.42
C TYR A 721 -15.61 -0.92 -0.53
N ASN A 722 -14.83 0.12 -0.84
CA ASN A 722 -14.80 1.37 -0.07
C ASN A 722 -16.15 2.09 -0.08
N ARG A 723 -16.83 2.13 -1.24
CA ARG A 723 -18.17 2.71 -1.35
C ARG A 723 -19.17 1.91 -0.51
N TYR A 724 -19.11 0.57 -0.58
CA TYR A 724 -19.97 -0.30 0.22
C TYR A 724 -19.78 -0.11 1.74
N GLN A 725 -18.53 -0.02 2.22
CA GLN A 725 -18.23 0.23 3.64
C GLN A 725 -18.80 1.56 4.15
N LYS A 726 -18.75 2.64 3.34
CA LYS A 726 -19.37 3.92 3.70
C LYS A 726 -20.89 3.80 3.85
N TYR A 727 -21.56 3.04 2.98
CA TYR A 727 -23.00 2.80 3.10
C TYR A 727 -23.34 1.98 4.34
N VAL A 728 -22.64 0.87 4.58
CA VAL A 728 -22.88 0.00 5.75
C VAL A 728 -22.60 0.74 7.06
N GLY A 729 -21.48 1.47 7.16
CA GLY A 729 -21.12 2.26 8.33
C GLY A 729 -22.14 3.37 8.67
N ASN A 730 -22.84 3.90 7.66
CA ASN A 730 -23.96 4.83 7.85
C ASN A 730 -25.27 4.12 8.20
N SER A 731 -25.46 2.86 7.77
CA SER A 731 -26.71 2.09 7.86
C SER A 731 -26.92 1.37 9.19
N TYR A 732 -25.87 1.15 10.00
CA TYR A 732 -26.02 0.71 11.40
C TYR A 732 -26.73 1.75 12.31
N ASN A 733 -27.20 2.86 11.72
CA ASN A 733 -28.04 3.88 12.37
C ASN A 733 -29.57 3.70 12.13
N ILE A 734 -30.05 2.49 11.76
CA ILE A 734 -31.50 2.18 11.70
C ILE A 734 -31.87 1.05 12.66
#